data_AF-A0A350AUC7-F1
#
_entry.id   AF-A0A350AUC7-F1
#
_cell.length_a   1.000
_cell.length_b   1.000
_cell.length_c   1.000
_cell.angle_alpha   90.00
_cell.angle_beta   90.00
_cell.angle_gamma   90.00
#
_symmetry.space_group_name_H-M   'P 1'
#
loop_
_entity.id
_entity.type
_entity.pdbx_description
1 polymer ?
#
loop_
_entity_poly.entity_id
_entity_poly.type
_entity_poly.pdbx_seq_one_letter_code
_entity_poly.pdbx_strand_id
1 'polypeptide(L)'
;MRFRHFLAFWFVALLLSTGYRYFRGIKVQPAEDQQVLSVHVDSRVASSKVVELAYRDINTTVIRETPLLLLHGNPMAGRAMLPLATKLGDARRILIPDLPGFGTSSRNFKAYSAENQVSVLLKWLDLLNINAVHIAGYSQGSAVALEFANRAPERVASVSLIAGVGLQKHELFGHYEWNQPIYMAYHGLLWSLRWLTPHFGLFDAPLFAPSTAQNFADTDLRRNEVFLNELDAAALILHSVEDRMVPFSAAQAHAELLPQARFYELPGGHMGIFNHTSLYAERLSTFIADVESGSAYTRAEAEIKGRAKQAAAEIILPDHASMAQSWMFAGLLCLFVFFSEDLACIIGGILAAGGAMSLPAAVVGCFFGIFISDIGLYLLGRIFGSRAMRISFIAKACEGSSYARLKSAYEHKGLQVVFLTRFIPGSRVPAYTTAGMMKLPLPRFCLWLCMAAAIWTPVLVSIAFFVGKPLIQWWEEAGVIVLPLIALGLVALYLAIHLLTQSMTYRGRRQIRGRWIRLTQWEFWPALPVYTPVFLYCVCLAIRYRSLTVWAACNPGMSPASGLALESKSEILSALNPDSGCIADWARIDPANTVSVRMEALARFQKTHDLTWPIVLKPDIGQRGEGVAVIRSVEHAKRYMRENVEDVIAQRFIPGAEFGVFYIRMPDGARQLFSITEKVLPHVVGDGERTLERLILDDPRAVALAKHYIKMNRKRLYAVPEVGELIQLVELGTHCRGAVFLDGNHYKSDALLEALDQVLSGYEGFSFGRFDLRIPSGEDLQAGQNIQILELNGVSSESTDIYDPQNSIFHAWKVLCRQWRLAFEIGVANRAKGVEVPTLGEVFAVLQGHRERSPYEAK
;
A
#
# COMPACT_ATOMS: atom_id res chain seq x y z
N MET A 1 -22.38 24.23 11.09
CA MET A 1 -21.73 24.48 9.79
C MET A 1 -21.54 23.17 9.05
N ARG A 2 -21.90 23.06 7.75
CA ARG A 2 -21.58 21.86 6.94
C ARG A 2 -20.06 21.82 6.72
N PHE A 3 -19.42 20.65 6.64
CA PHE A 3 -17.97 20.50 6.38
C PHE A 3 -17.43 21.39 5.25
N ARG A 4 -18.23 21.58 4.19
CA ARG A 4 -17.93 22.50 3.08
C ARG A 4 -17.78 23.96 3.49
N HIS A 5 -18.50 24.42 4.53
CA HIS A 5 -18.40 25.80 5.06
C HIS A 5 -17.17 25.98 5.93
N PHE A 6 -16.78 24.94 6.70
CA PHE A 6 -15.52 24.96 7.45
C PHE A 6 -14.33 24.98 6.50
N LEU A 7 -14.34 24.13 5.46
CA LEU A 7 -13.30 24.13 4.43
C LEU A 7 -13.23 25.49 3.72
N ALA A 8 -14.38 26.05 3.32
CA ALA A 8 -14.42 27.36 2.68
C ALA A 8 -13.89 28.47 3.59
N PHE A 9 -14.28 28.49 4.86
CA PHE A 9 -13.76 29.44 5.85
C PHE A 9 -12.24 29.29 6.03
N TRP A 10 -11.77 28.05 6.16
CA TRP A 10 -10.34 27.77 6.30
C TRP A 10 -9.54 28.19 5.07
N PHE A 11 -10.05 27.94 3.85
CA PHE A 11 -9.42 28.41 2.61
C PHE A 11 -9.38 29.93 2.53
N VAL A 12 -10.46 30.62 2.91
CA VAL A 12 -10.49 32.08 2.98
C VAL A 12 -9.49 32.59 4.00
N ALA A 13 -9.44 32.01 5.20
CA ALA A 13 -8.47 32.38 6.23
C ALA A 13 -7.01 32.14 5.77
N LEU A 14 -6.76 31.04 5.05
CA LEU A 14 -5.45 30.72 4.50
C LEU A 14 -5.04 31.71 3.41
N LEU A 15 -5.97 32.09 2.52
CA LEU A 15 -5.75 33.13 1.51
C LEU A 15 -5.45 34.48 2.15
N LEU A 16 -6.22 34.89 3.17
CA LEU A 16 -6.00 36.13 3.91
C LEU A 16 -4.64 36.12 4.64
N SER A 17 -4.30 35.02 5.29
CA SER A 17 -2.99 34.84 5.96
C SER A 17 -1.84 34.91 4.94
N THR A 18 -1.99 34.27 3.78
CA THR A 18 -0.98 34.30 2.72
C THR A 18 -0.85 35.70 2.11
N GLY A 19 -1.96 36.37 1.86
CA GLY A 19 -2.00 37.76 1.40
C GLY A 19 -1.34 38.71 2.40
N TYR A 20 -1.65 38.58 3.70
CA TYR A 20 -1.00 39.35 4.76
C TYR A 20 0.52 39.18 4.73
N ARG A 21 1.02 37.96 4.57
CA ARG A 21 2.46 37.67 4.51
C ARG A 21 3.12 38.21 3.23
N TYR A 22 2.42 38.13 2.10
CA TYR A 22 2.88 38.68 0.83
C TYR A 22 2.99 40.22 0.89
N PHE A 23 1.94 40.91 1.34
CA PHE A 23 1.91 42.38 1.41
C PHE A 23 2.76 42.97 2.54
N ARG A 24 2.92 42.25 3.66
CA ARG A 24 3.86 42.67 4.73
C ARG A 24 5.31 42.68 4.23
N GLY A 25 5.61 41.97 3.14
CA GLY A 25 6.93 41.92 2.53
C GLY A 25 7.96 41.36 3.50
N ILE A 26 8.21 40.05 3.47
CA ILE A 26 9.37 39.47 4.16
C ILE A 26 10.66 39.80 3.36
N LYS A 27 10.90 41.09 3.09
CA LYS A 27 12.25 41.60 2.87
C LYS A 27 12.68 42.09 4.23
N VAL A 28 13.39 41.22 4.96
CA VAL A 28 14.13 41.67 6.15
C VAL A 28 15.11 42.72 5.63
N GLN A 29 14.84 43.99 5.89
CA GLN A 29 15.80 45.03 5.54
C GLN A 29 17.02 44.86 6.45
N PRO A 30 18.24 45.06 5.93
CA PRO A 30 19.42 45.08 6.78
C PRO A 30 19.24 46.13 7.87
N ALA A 31 19.64 45.78 9.09
CA ALA A 31 19.70 46.74 10.18
C ALA A 31 20.75 47.83 9.87
N GLU A 32 20.65 49.01 10.50
CA GLU A 32 21.60 50.12 10.27
C GLU A 32 23.06 49.73 10.53
N ASP A 33 23.29 48.78 11.43
CA ASP A 33 24.61 48.24 11.78
C ASP A 33 25.09 47.11 10.85
N GLN A 34 24.32 46.77 9.82
CA GLN A 34 24.54 45.62 8.95
C GLN A 34 24.88 46.06 7.52
N GLN A 35 25.96 45.50 6.99
CA GLN A 35 26.36 45.67 5.60
C GLN A 35 25.87 44.50 4.76
N VAL A 36 25.65 44.72 3.46
CA VAL A 36 25.27 43.68 2.51
C VAL A 36 26.22 43.72 1.31
N LEU A 37 26.80 42.58 0.96
CA LEU A 37 27.67 42.43 -0.20
C LEU A 37 27.15 41.34 -1.14
N SER A 38 27.19 41.62 -2.44
CA SER A 38 26.86 40.67 -3.50
C SER A 38 28.06 39.76 -3.80
N VAL A 39 27.93 38.48 -3.44
CA VAL A 39 28.96 37.45 -3.64
C VAL A 39 28.60 36.59 -4.86
N HIS A 40 29.53 36.46 -5.81
CA HIS A 40 29.33 35.67 -7.02
C HIS A 40 29.66 34.19 -6.80
N VAL A 41 28.67 33.31 -6.91
CA VAL A 41 28.79 31.88 -6.61
C VAL A 41 28.53 31.00 -7.85
N ASP A 42 28.98 29.74 -7.79
CA ASP A 42 28.67 28.76 -8.84
C ASP A 42 27.16 28.46 -8.85
N SER A 43 26.61 28.17 -10.03
CA SER A 43 25.22 27.70 -10.18
C SER A 43 24.92 26.38 -9.47
N ARG A 44 25.94 25.64 -8.99
CA ARG A 44 25.78 24.49 -8.09
C ARG A 44 25.42 24.89 -6.65
N VAL A 45 25.80 26.09 -6.20
CA VAL A 45 25.63 26.56 -4.81
C VAL A 45 24.25 27.22 -4.61
N ALA A 46 23.87 28.12 -5.52
CA ALA A 46 22.61 28.86 -5.44
C ALA A 46 21.87 28.86 -6.78
N SER A 47 20.56 29.12 -6.74
CA SER A 47 19.74 29.22 -7.97
C SER A 47 20.03 30.50 -8.75
N SER A 48 20.53 31.55 -8.08
CA SER A 48 21.13 32.74 -8.67
C SER A 48 22.66 32.64 -8.63
N LYS A 49 23.35 33.18 -9.64
CA LYS A 49 24.82 33.33 -9.61
C LYS A 49 25.32 34.38 -8.61
N VAL A 50 24.39 35.16 -8.04
CA VAL A 50 24.68 36.20 -7.05
C VAL A 50 23.91 35.92 -5.77
N VAL A 51 24.64 35.94 -4.66
CA VAL A 51 24.13 35.80 -3.29
C VAL A 51 24.40 37.11 -2.55
N GLU A 52 23.36 37.73 -2.03
CA GLU A 52 23.50 38.82 -1.05
C GLU A 52 23.85 38.22 0.31
N LEU A 53 25.04 38.54 0.83
CA LEU A 53 25.49 38.17 2.16
C LEU A 53 25.44 39.39 3.07
N ALA A 54 24.62 39.30 4.12
CA ALA A 54 24.52 40.33 5.13
C ALA A 54 25.50 40.03 6.28
N TYR A 55 26.23 41.03 6.76
CA TYR A 55 27.25 40.84 7.79
C TYR A 55 27.47 42.11 8.62
N ARG A 56 28.14 41.95 9.75
CA ARG A 56 28.66 43.05 10.57
C ARG A 56 30.17 42.97 10.60
N ASP A 57 30.81 44.12 10.54
CA ASP A 57 32.26 44.28 10.56
C ASP A 57 32.60 45.32 11.62
N ILE A 58 33.10 44.84 12.75
CA ILE A 58 33.31 45.61 13.97
C ILE A 58 34.82 45.83 14.13
N ASN A 59 35.22 47.02 14.59
CA ASN A 59 36.61 47.40 14.85
C ASN A 59 37.49 47.44 13.57
N THR A 60 36.96 47.99 12.47
CA THR A 60 37.65 48.08 11.17
C THR A 60 38.95 48.91 11.20
N THR A 61 39.12 49.78 12.18
CA THR A 61 40.31 50.62 12.36
C THR A 61 41.46 49.91 13.09
N VAL A 62 41.24 48.69 13.61
CA VAL A 62 42.24 47.94 14.37
C VAL A 62 43.16 47.17 13.42
N ILE A 63 44.43 47.56 13.37
CA ILE A 63 45.50 46.98 12.55
C ILE A 63 46.21 45.86 13.34
N ARG A 64 45.49 44.85 13.85
CA ARG A 64 46.11 43.58 14.27
C ARG A 64 46.05 42.57 13.13
N GLU A 65 47.00 41.63 13.11
CA GLU A 65 47.36 40.85 11.91
C GLU A 65 46.29 39.85 11.43
N THR A 66 45.36 39.37 12.27
CA THR A 66 44.34 38.38 11.87
C THR A 66 42.95 38.63 12.49
N PRO A 67 41.90 38.88 11.69
CA PRO A 67 40.52 39.09 12.19
C PRO A 67 39.87 37.83 12.77
N LEU A 68 38.84 38.02 13.59
CA LEU A 68 38.00 36.95 14.15
C LEU A 68 36.69 36.83 13.39
N LEU A 69 36.41 35.64 12.82
CA LEU A 69 35.16 35.28 12.19
C LEU A 69 34.26 34.54 13.20
N LEU A 70 33.16 35.18 13.61
CA LEU A 70 32.18 34.61 14.54
C LEU A 70 30.96 34.07 13.78
N LEU A 71 30.78 32.74 13.80
CA LEU A 71 29.68 32.06 13.13
C LEU A 71 28.57 31.69 14.12
N HIS A 72 27.33 32.11 13.82
CA HIS A 72 26.16 31.81 14.65
C HIS A 72 25.66 30.37 14.46
N GLY A 73 24.83 29.91 15.39
CA GLY A 73 24.13 28.62 15.32
C GLY A 73 22.78 28.69 14.61
N ASN A 74 22.20 27.53 14.33
CA ASN A 74 20.83 27.36 13.80
C ASN A 74 19.83 27.38 14.98
N PRO A 75 18.69 28.10 14.93
CA PRO A 75 18.10 28.89 13.83
C PRO A 75 18.35 30.39 13.94
N MET A 76 19.49 30.79 14.52
CA MET A 76 19.79 32.19 14.80
C MET A 76 20.32 32.94 13.56
N ALA A 77 20.81 34.17 13.77
CA ALA A 77 21.48 35.01 12.79
C ALA A 77 22.70 35.69 13.46
N GLY A 78 23.53 36.40 12.69
CA GLY A 78 24.75 37.04 13.18
C GLY A 78 24.52 38.00 14.35
N ARG A 79 23.36 38.67 14.42
CA ARG A 79 22.96 39.52 15.56
C ARG A 79 23.08 38.81 16.91
N ALA A 80 22.86 37.50 16.97
CA ALA A 80 22.98 36.72 18.19
C ALA A 80 24.40 36.74 18.78
N MET A 81 25.43 36.92 17.95
CA MET A 81 26.83 36.93 18.38
C MET A 81 27.30 38.29 18.91
N LEU A 82 26.48 39.34 18.78
CA LEU A 82 26.84 40.70 19.23
C LEU A 82 27.21 40.78 20.71
N PRO A 83 26.47 40.17 21.66
CA PRO A 83 26.87 40.21 23.07
C PRO A 83 28.27 39.65 23.31
N LEU A 84 28.63 38.57 22.60
CA LEU A 84 29.98 37.99 22.68
C LEU A 84 31.01 38.95 22.07
N ALA A 85 30.74 39.48 20.88
CA ALA A 85 31.61 40.43 20.21
C ALA A 85 31.89 41.68 21.07
N THR A 86 30.85 42.23 21.72
CA THR A 86 30.99 43.37 22.65
C THR A 86 31.89 43.03 23.84
N LYS A 87 31.82 41.80 24.38
CA LYS A 87 32.66 41.37 25.51
C LYS A 87 34.12 41.08 25.10
N LEU A 88 34.37 40.75 23.84
CA LEU A 88 35.73 40.61 23.30
C LEU A 88 36.45 41.96 23.16
N GLY A 89 35.69 43.07 23.11
CA GLY A 89 36.21 44.44 23.08
C GLY A 89 36.89 44.82 21.76
N ASP A 90 37.69 45.89 21.81
CA ASP A 90 38.24 46.55 20.61
C ASP A 90 39.64 46.07 20.22
N ALA A 91 40.06 44.91 20.73
CA ALA A 91 41.41 44.40 20.55
C ALA A 91 41.69 43.85 19.13
N ARG A 92 40.64 43.52 18.37
CA ARG A 92 40.74 42.93 17.01
C ARG A 92 39.50 43.26 16.18
N ARG A 93 39.66 43.21 14.86
CA ARG A 93 38.55 43.25 13.90
C ARG A 93 37.70 41.97 14.02
N ILE A 94 36.38 42.12 14.09
CA ILE A 94 35.43 41.01 14.25
C ILE A 94 34.42 41.01 13.11
N LEU A 95 34.34 39.90 12.40
CA LEU A 95 33.45 39.66 11.29
C LEU A 95 32.30 38.74 11.73
N ILE A 96 31.06 39.17 11.53
CA ILE A 96 29.86 38.44 11.98
C ILE A 96 28.86 38.35 10.82
N PRO A 97 28.93 37.30 9.98
CA PRO A 97 27.96 37.10 8.92
C PRO A 97 26.62 36.59 9.47
N ASP A 98 25.53 36.97 8.82
CA ASP A 98 24.33 36.13 8.77
C ASP A 98 24.65 35.01 7.78
N LEU A 99 24.81 33.78 8.26
CA LEU A 99 25.15 32.65 7.42
C LEU A 99 24.15 32.53 6.25
N PRO A 100 24.63 32.12 5.06
CA PRO A 100 23.75 31.92 3.91
C PRO A 100 22.52 31.07 4.26
N GLY A 101 21.32 31.59 3.97
CA GLY A 101 20.05 30.99 4.36
C GLY A 101 19.42 31.50 5.66
N PHE A 102 20.13 32.34 6.42
CA PHE A 102 19.71 32.87 7.70
C PHE A 102 19.67 34.40 7.71
N GLY A 103 18.98 34.97 8.72
CA GLY A 103 18.92 36.42 8.93
C GLY A 103 18.48 37.21 7.70
N THR A 104 19.28 38.20 7.34
CA THR A 104 19.07 39.07 6.17
C THR A 104 19.74 38.54 4.90
N SER A 105 20.64 37.56 5.02
CA SER A 105 21.29 36.93 3.88
C SER A 105 20.30 36.21 2.96
N SER A 106 20.70 36.01 1.72
CA SER A 106 19.89 35.35 0.70
C SER A 106 19.40 33.98 1.15
N ARG A 107 18.26 33.54 0.61
CA ARG A 107 17.64 32.23 0.91
C ARG A 107 17.46 31.36 -0.34
N ASN A 108 18.04 31.75 -1.46
CA ASN A 108 17.90 31.09 -2.76
C ASN A 108 19.00 30.04 -3.00
N PHE A 109 19.24 29.19 -2.00
CA PHE A 109 20.23 28.12 -2.07
C PHE A 109 19.62 26.82 -2.60
N LYS A 110 20.43 26.03 -3.31
CA LYS A 110 20.04 24.68 -3.74
C LYS A 110 20.08 23.69 -2.56
N ALA A 111 21.05 23.87 -1.68
CA ALA A 111 21.18 23.17 -0.41
C ALA A 111 21.74 24.13 0.64
N TYR A 112 21.22 24.08 1.85
CA TYR A 112 21.60 24.92 3.01
C TYR A 112 22.78 24.30 3.78
N SER A 113 23.65 23.58 3.10
CA SER A 113 24.73 22.81 3.69
C SER A 113 25.92 23.68 4.13
N ALA A 114 26.72 23.17 5.08
CA ALA A 114 27.95 23.82 5.51
C ALA A 114 28.90 24.10 4.33
N GLU A 115 29.03 23.18 3.38
CA GLU A 115 29.91 23.30 2.20
C GLU A 115 29.50 24.47 1.30
N ASN A 116 28.19 24.65 1.10
CA ASN A 116 27.65 25.77 0.33
C ASN A 116 27.84 27.09 1.09
N GLN A 117 27.66 27.09 2.41
CA GLN A 117 27.90 28.27 3.23
C GLN A 117 29.36 28.71 3.17
N VAL A 118 30.31 27.78 3.34
CA VAL A 118 31.75 28.03 3.22
C VAL A 118 32.13 28.54 1.83
N SER A 119 31.50 28.04 0.76
CA SER A 119 31.73 28.53 -0.60
C SER A 119 31.41 30.02 -0.77
N VAL A 120 30.43 30.54 -0.03
CA VAL A 120 30.11 31.97 0.00
C VAL A 120 31.11 32.72 0.89
N LEU A 121 31.41 32.18 2.07
CA LEU A 121 32.29 32.84 3.05
C LEU A 121 33.71 33.05 2.51
N LEU A 122 34.30 32.07 1.83
CA LEU A 122 35.65 32.20 1.25
C LEU A 122 35.71 33.35 0.24
N LYS A 123 34.75 33.40 -0.69
CA LYS A 123 34.67 34.48 -1.70
C LYS A 123 34.38 35.84 -1.07
N TRP A 124 33.59 35.86 0.00
CA TRP A 124 33.34 37.08 0.74
C TRP A 124 34.60 37.62 1.43
N LEU A 125 35.42 36.74 2.02
CA LEU A 125 36.71 37.15 2.60
C LEU A 125 37.69 37.67 1.53
N ASP A 126 37.66 37.09 0.32
CA ASP A 126 38.46 37.61 -0.80
C ASP A 126 38.03 39.03 -1.20
N LEU A 127 36.71 39.31 -1.22
CA LEU A 127 36.20 40.67 -1.47
C LEU A 127 36.61 41.68 -0.38
N LEU A 128 36.78 41.21 0.85
CA LEU A 128 37.26 42.03 1.97
C LEU A 128 38.80 42.11 2.05
N ASN A 129 39.53 41.44 1.14
CA ASN A 129 40.98 41.30 1.14
C ASN A 129 41.54 40.72 2.45
N ILE A 130 40.88 39.70 3.01
CA ILE A 130 41.27 39.05 4.27
C ILE A 130 41.92 37.70 3.98
N ASN A 131 43.22 37.59 4.26
CA ASN A 131 44.00 36.39 3.95
C ASN A 131 43.84 35.26 4.97
N ALA A 132 43.65 35.53 6.25
CA ALA A 132 43.44 34.50 7.26
C ALA A 132 42.49 34.99 8.35
N VAL A 133 41.85 34.06 9.07
CA VAL A 133 40.96 34.36 10.19
C VAL A 133 41.20 33.41 11.37
N HIS A 134 40.98 33.90 12.58
CA HIS A 134 40.56 33.03 13.68
C HIS A 134 39.08 32.73 13.48
N ILE A 135 38.65 31.48 13.51
CA ILE A 135 37.25 31.11 13.30
C ILE A 135 36.65 30.55 14.58
N ALA A 136 35.50 31.07 15.00
CA ALA A 136 34.76 30.56 16.15
C ALA A 136 33.31 30.30 15.75
N GLY A 137 32.89 29.04 15.86
CA GLY A 137 31.55 28.60 15.49
C GLY A 137 30.72 28.18 16.69
N TYR A 138 29.52 28.73 16.82
CA TYR A 138 28.56 28.30 17.85
C TYR A 138 27.56 27.28 17.30
N SER A 139 27.36 26.14 17.98
CA SER A 139 26.38 25.11 17.61
C SER A 139 26.60 24.63 16.17
N GLN A 140 25.60 24.69 15.29
CA GLN A 140 25.77 24.41 13.85
C GLN A 140 26.84 25.26 13.15
N GLY A 141 27.16 26.45 13.67
CA GLY A 141 28.28 27.25 13.18
C GLY A 141 29.63 26.56 13.35
N SER A 142 29.77 25.60 14.28
CA SER A 142 30.96 24.75 14.40
C SER A 142 31.12 23.80 13.20
N ALA A 143 30.04 23.23 12.67
CA ALA A 143 30.10 22.39 11.46
C ALA A 143 30.59 23.21 10.26
N VAL A 144 30.14 24.47 10.14
CA VAL A 144 30.64 25.42 9.13
C VAL A 144 32.10 25.77 9.36
N ALA A 145 32.53 25.95 10.62
CA ALA A 145 33.92 26.25 10.95
C ALA A 145 34.87 25.09 10.61
N LEU A 146 34.44 23.85 10.89
CA LEU A 146 35.19 22.64 10.52
C LEU A 146 35.28 22.49 9.01
N GLU A 147 34.16 22.67 8.29
CA GLU A 147 34.17 22.60 6.83
C GLU A 147 35.01 23.72 6.19
N PHE A 148 35.06 24.91 6.81
CA PHE A 148 35.95 25.99 6.39
C PHE A 148 37.41 25.57 6.54
N ALA A 149 37.79 25.05 7.71
CA ALA A 149 39.15 24.59 7.98
C ALA A 149 39.56 23.39 7.11
N ASN A 150 38.61 22.55 6.71
CA ASN A 150 38.82 21.44 5.78
C ASN A 150 39.14 21.92 4.36
N ARG A 151 38.41 22.94 3.89
CA ARG A 151 38.54 23.42 2.52
C ARG A 151 39.63 24.44 2.28
N ALA A 152 39.99 25.20 3.31
CA ALA A 152 40.98 26.27 3.22
C ALA A 152 41.81 26.36 4.52
N PRO A 153 42.53 25.28 4.91
CA PRO A 153 43.30 25.25 6.16
C PRO A 153 44.34 26.38 6.23
N GLU A 154 44.91 26.79 5.10
CA GLU A 154 45.87 27.89 5.00
C GLU A 154 45.29 29.26 5.37
N ARG A 155 43.96 29.39 5.37
CA ARG A 155 43.22 30.61 5.71
C ARG A 155 42.79 30.61 7.19
N VAL A 156 43.15 29.59 7.98
CA VAL A 156 42.68 29.41 9.36
C VAL A 156 43.84 29.49 10.34
N ALA A 157 43.88 30.57 11.13
CA ALA A 157 44.86 30.73 12.19
C ALA A 157 44.53 29.88 13.43
N SER A 158 43.24 29.73 13.76
CA SER A 158 42.77 28.84 14.82
C SER A 158 41.28 28.54 14.69
N VAL A 159 40.82 27.40 15.20
CA VAL A 159 39.40 27.00 15.23
C VAL A 159 38.88 26.95 16.66
N SER A 160 37.73 27.55 16.93
CA SER A 160 37.03 27.44 18.22
C SER A 160 35.63 26.83 18.02
N LEU A 161 35.37 25.70 18.68
CA LEU A 161 34.08 25.01 18.69
C LEU A 161 33.35 25.36 19.99
N ILE A 162 32.25 26.08 19.89
CA ILE A 162 31.45 26.52 21.04
C ILE A 162 30.10 25.81 21.01
N ALA A 163 29.81 24.96 22.01
CA ALA A 163 28.62 24.11 22.00
C ALA A 163 28.44 23.33 20.68
N GLY A 164 29.56 22.87 20.10
CA GLY A 164 29.70 22.66 18.67
C GLY A 164 29.11 21.35 18.13
N VAL A 165 28.37 21.43 17.04
CA VAL A 165 28.03 20.27 16.20
C VAL A 165 29.24 19.93 15.32
N GLY A 166 29.48 18.65 15.08
CA GLY A 166 30.62 18.25 14.24
C GLY A 166 30.81 16.76 13.99
N LEU A 167 30.08 15.85 14.64
CA LEU A 167 30.28 14.40 14.47
C LEU A 167 28.96 13.68 14.22
N GLN A 168 28.85 12.94 13.11
CA GLN A 168 27.62 12.24 12.72
C GLN A 168 27.10 11.30 13.81
N LYS A 169 28.01 10.57 14.49
CA LYS A 169 27.70 9.61 15.56
C LYS A 169 27.07 10.22 16.82
N HIS A 170 27.14 11.54 16.97
CA HIS A 170 26.56 12.27 18.10
C HIS A 170 25.28 13.05 17.74
N GLU A 171 24.82 12.94 16.50
CA GLU A 171 23.58 13.56 16.04
C GLU A 171 22.44 12.54 16.01
N LEU A 172 21.33 12.81 16.70
CA LEU A 172 20.12 11.97 16.70
C LEU A 172 20.43 10.47 16.92
N PHE A 173 20.28 9.62 15.89
CA PHE A 173 20.57 8.18 15.96
C PHE A 173 22.03 7.81 15.68
N GLY A 174 22.91 8.78 15.47
CA GLY A 174 24.32 8.57 15.14
C GLY A 174 24.59 8.16 13.69
N HIS A 175 23.56 7.95 12.88
CA HIS A 175 23.67 7.46 11.50
C HIS A 175 23.00 8.41 10.52
N TYR A 176 23.72 8.78 9.46
CA TYR A 176 23.24 9.69 8.43
C TYR A 176 21.91 9.21 7.81
N GLU A 177 21.84 7.94 7.42
CA GLU A 177 20.70 7.35 6.73
C GLU A 177 19.42 7.35 7.58
N TRP A 178 19.55 7.19 8.90
CA TRP A 178 18.43 7.21 9.84
C TRP A 178 18.00 8.64 10.20
N ASN A 179 18.94 9.57 10.21
CA ASN A 179 18.68 10.97 10.53
C ASN A 179 17.98 11.70 9.37
N GLN A 180 18.28 11.34 8.11
CA GLN A 180 17.69 11.98 6.92
C GLN A 180 16.15 11.96 6.90
N PRO A 181 15.46 10.81 7.10
CA PRO A 181 14.01 10.78 7.21
C PRO A 181 13.43 11.70 8.28
N ILE A 182 14.13 11.86 9.41
CA ILE A 182 13.70 12.71 10.52
C ILE A 182 13.80 14.18 10.13
N TYR A 183 14.91 14.58 9.52
CA TYR A 183 15.07 15.95 9.03
C TYR A 183 14.08 16.29 7.91
N MET A 184 13.80 15.35 7.00
CA MET A 184 12.77 15.51 5.98
C MET A 184 11.37 15.64 6.59
N ALA A 185 11.03 14.84 7.60
CA ALA A 185 9.76 14.95 8.31
C ALA A 185 9.64 16.28 9.07
N TYR A 186 10.72 16.71 9.73
CA TYR A 186 10.80 18.00 10.42
C TYR A 186 10.64 19.17 9.44
N HIS A 187 11.31 19.12 8.29
CA HIS A 187 11.14 20.08 7.21
C HIS A 187 9.68 20.12 6.70
N GLY A 188 9.08 18.96 6.44
CA GLY A 188 7.69 18.84 6.02
C GLY A 188 6.71 19.43 7.04
N LEU A 189 6.96 19.23 8.34
CA LEU A 189 6.18 19.86 9.41
C LEU A 189 6.27 21.38 9.35
N LEU A 190 7.49 21.95 9.36
CA LEU A 190 7.68 23.40 9.35
C LEU A 190 7.06 24.02 8.08
N TRP A 191 7.22 23.35 6.94
CA TRP A 191 6.58 23.73 5.69
C TRP A 191 5.05 23.72 5.82
N SER A 192 4.46 22.66 6.41
CA SER A 192 3.01 22.53 6.57
C SER A 192 2.44 23.58 7.53
N LEU A 193 3.11 23.82 8.67
CA LEU A 193 2.73 24.87 9.61
C LEU A 193 2.75 26.24 8.91
N ARG A 194 3.79 26.51 8.13
CA ARG A 194 3.96 27.78 7.41
C ARG A 194 2.98 27.98 6.25
N TRP A 195 2.63 26.93 5.50
CA TRP A 195 1.88 27.07 4.24
C TRP A 195 0.45 26.55 4.28
N LEU A 196 0.13 25.68 5.24
CA LEU A 196 -1.21 25.11 5.39
C LEU A 196 -1.93 25.62 6.65
N THR A 197 -1.29 26.42 7.52
CA THR A 197 -1.97 26.98 8.69
C THR A 197 -2.23 28.47 8.51
N PRO A 198 -3.47 28.97 8.65
CA PRO A 198 -3.71 30.41 8.69
C PRO A 198 -3.13 30.99 9.99
N HIS A 199 -1.99 31.68 9.90
CA HIS A 199 -1.17 32.05 11.06
C HIS A 199 -0.77 33.54 11.09
N PHE A 200 -1.04 34.32 10.04
CA PHE A 200 -0.82 35.78 9.99
C PHE A 200 0.57 36.22 10.48
N GLY A 201 1.62 35.48 10.09
CA GLY A 201 3.00 35.78 10.47
C GLY A 201 3.53 35.09 11.73
N LEU A 202 2.70 34.38 12.50
CA LEU A 202 3.16 33.65 13.70
C LEU A 202 4.30 32.65 13.42
N PHE A 203 4.20 31.89 12.33
CA PHE A 203 5.22 30.93 11.89
C PHE A 203 6.24 31.52 10.89
N ASP A 204 6.39 32.85 10.82
CA ASP A 204 7.46 33.48 10.03
C ASP A 204 8.74 33.71 10.82
N ALA A 205 8.73 33.48 12.14
CA ALA A 205 9.92 33.58 12.99
C ALA A 205 11.00 32.55 12.58
N PRO A 206 12.30 32.85 12.78
CA PRO A 206 13.41 31.98 12.36
C PRO A 206 13.30 30.54 12.85
N LEU A 207 12.80 30.31 14.07
CA LEU A 207 12.58 28.98 14.65
C LEU A 207 11.65 28.08 13.82
N PHE A 208 10.73 28.68 13.04
CA PHE A 208 9.78 27.96 12.19
C PHE A 208 10.14 28.03 10.70
N ALA A 209 11.32 28.53 10.37
CA ALA A 209 11.76 28.60 8.98
C ALA A 209 12.07 27.18 8.48
N PRO A 210 11.54 26.75 7.32
CA PRO A 210 11.89 25.45 6.75
C PRO A 210 13.40 25.27 6.53
N SER A 211 14.12 26.36 6.28
CA SER A 211 15.59 26.37 6.13
C SER A 211 16.33 25.88 7.38
N THR A 212 15.74 25.99 8.57
CA THR A 212 16.30 25.44 9.81
C THR A 212 16.41 23.92 9.74
N ALA A 213 15.37 23.24 9.28
CA ALA A 213 15.41 21.79 9.12
C ALA A 213 16.29 21.37 7.94
N GLN A 214 16.25 22.13 6.84
CA GLN A 214 17.08 21.87 5.65
C GLN A 214 18.58 21.99 5.94
N ASN A 215 19.01 22.94 6.76
CA ASN A 215 20.42 23.08 7.12
C ASN A 215 20.98 21.82 7.81
N PHE A 216 20.21 21.19 8.70
CA PHE A 216 20.59 19.89 9.29
C PHE A 216 20.55 18.75 8.27
N ALA A 217 19.54 18.72 7.39
CA ALA A 217 19.40 17.68 6.37
C ALA A 217 20.55 17.71 5.35
N ASP A 218 20.90 18.92 4.91
CA ASP A 218 21.82 19.14 3.81
C ASP A 218 23.29 19.06 4.23
N THR A 219 23.59 19.22 5.53
CA THR A 219 24.97 19.17 6.05
C THR A 219 25.39 17.73 6.34
N ASP A 220 26.39 17.23 5.61
CA ASP A 220 26.92 15.87 5.79
C ASP A 220 28.11 15.88 6.76
N LEU A 221 27.94 15.24 7.93
CA LEU A 221 28.95 15.20 8.98
C LEU A 221 29.79 13.92 8.97
N ARG A 222 29.55 12.99 8.04
CA ARG A 222 30.19 11.65 8.06
C ARG A 222 31.71 11.70 7.92
N ARG A 223 32.24 12.73 7.25
CA ARG A 223 33.69 12.88 7.00
C ARG A 223 34.42 13.61 8.10
N ASN A 224 33.71 14.24 9.04
CA ASN A 224 34.33 15.12 10.02
C ASN A 224 35.24 14.37 11.00
N GLU A 225 34.99 13.09 11.27
CA GLU A 225 35.88 12.29 12.13
C GLU A 225 37.28 12.14 11.53
N VAL A 226 37.36 11.88 10.22
CA VAL A 226 38.63 11.83 9.48
C VAL A 226 39.30 13.21 9.50
N PHE A 227 38.54 14.25 9.17
CA PHE A 227 39.07 15.61 9.09
C PHE A 227 39.58 16.13 10.44
N LEU A 228 38.84 15.94 11.53
CA LEU A 228 39.25 16.35 12.88
C LEU A 228 40.57 15.67 13.28
N ASN A 229 40.76 14.42 12.88
CA ASN A 229 41.99 13.68 13.14
C ASN A 229 43.19 14.17 12.30
N GLU A 230 42.95 14.94 11.24
CA GLU A 230 43.98 15.50 10.35
C GLU A 230 44.17 17.02 10.56
N LEU A 231 43.29 17.66 11.33
CA LEU A 231 43.35 19.11 11.55
C LEU A 231 44.56 19.49 12.41
N ASP A 232 45.44 20.31 11.85
CA ASP A 232 46.65 20.82 12.49
C ASP A 232 46.46 22.17 13.19
N ALA A 233 45.46 22.96 12.79
CA ALA A 233 45.22 24.28 13.36
C ALA A 233 45.03 24.22 14.88
N ALA A 234 45.49 25.27 15.58
CA ALA A 234 45.24 25.39 17.01
C ALA A 234 43.73 25.39 17.28
N ALA A 235 43.29 24.60 18.26
CA ALA A 235 41.88 24.38 18.53
C ALA A 235 41.47 24.78 19.96
N LEU A 236 40.24 25.26 20.11
CA LEU A 236 39.58 25.52 21.39
C LEU A 236 38.20 24.87 21.37
N ILE A 237 37.84 24.18 22.45
CA ILE A 237 36.53 23.58 22.65
C ILE A 237 35.94 24.17 23.93
N LEU A 238 34.81 24.86 23.79
CA LEU A 238 34.05 25.44 24.90
C LEU A 238 32.68 24.77 24.94
N HIS A 239 32.43 23.91 25.92
CA HIS A 239 31.17 23.17 25.99
C HIS A 239 30.63 23.07 27.40
N SER A 240 29.30 23.01 27.53
CA SER A 240 28.65 22.86 28.83
C SER A 240 28.29 21.42 29.13
N VAL A 241 28.61 20.93 30.33
CA VAL A 241 28.18 19.61 30.82
C VAL A 241 26.66 19.48 30.89
N GLU A 242 25.96 20.61 31.04
CA GLU A 242 24.49 20.69 31.06
C GLU A 242 23.87 20.81 29.66
N ASP A 243 24.67 20.78 28.58
CA ASP A 243 24.15 20.91 27.22
C ASP A 243 23.36 19.65 26.83
N ARG A 244 22.05 19.85 26.58
CA ARG A 244 21.12 18.80 26.18
C ARG A 244 20.75 18.86 24.69
N MET A 245 21.17 19.89 23.97
CA MET A 245 20.93 19.99 22.52
C MET A 245 22.07 19.38 21.74
N VAL A 246 23.31 19.72 22.11
CA VAL A 246 24.50 19.02 21.62
C VAL A 246 25.11 18.28 22.81
N PRO A 247 25.00 16.95 22.86
CA PRO A 247 25.47 16.17 24.00
C PRO A 247 26.92 16.50 24.35
N PHE A 248 27.24 16.58 25.64
CA PHE A 248 28.61 16.86 26.10
C PHE A 248 29.63 15.82 25.58
N SER A 249 29.20 14.58 25.35
CA SER A 249 30.02 13.53 24.73
C SER A 249 30.51 13.89 23.33
N ALA A 250 29.79 14.74 22.58
CA ALA A 250 30.27 15.25 21.30
C ALA A 250 31.53 16.11 21.47
N ALA A 251 31.58 16.95 22.51
CA ALA A 251 32.74 17.78 22.82
C ALA A 251 33.92 16.95 23.32
N GLN A 252 33.65 15.90 24.11
CA GLN A 252 34.68 14.94 24.53
C GLN A 252 35.28 14.24 23.30
N ALA A 253 34.44 13.76 22.37
CA ALA A 253 34.91 13.15 21.13
C ALA A 253 35.67 14.14 20.23
N HIS A 254 35.29 15.42 20.18
CA HIS A 254 36.08 16.45 19.51
C HIS A 254 37.46 16.60 20.16
N ALA A 255 37.54 16.61 21.50
CA ALA A 255 38.80 16.75 22.24
C ALA A 255 39.72 15.51 22.07
N GLU A 256 39.14 14.32 21.94
CA GLU A 256 39.88 13.09 21.62
C GLU A 256 40.51 13.15 20.22
N LEU A 257 39.77 13.65 19.22
CA LEU A 257 40.24 13.75 17.84
C LEU A 257 41.19 14.95 17.62
N LEU A 258 41.11 15.98 18.47
CA LEU A 258 41.94 17.19 18.44
C LEU A 258 42.85 17.25 19.67
N PRO A 259 43.96 16.50 19.72
CA PRO A 259 44.82 16.42 20.90
C PRO A 259 45.41 17.79 21.31
N GLN A 260 45.61 18.69 20.34
CA GLN A 260 46.08 20.05 20.58
C GLN A 260 45.02 21.01 21.14
N ALA A 261 43.75 20.60 21.16
CA ALA A 261 42.66 21.46 21.58
C ALA A 261 42.78 21.82 23.06
N ARG A 262 42.52 23.09 23.38
CA ARG A 262 42.19 23.48 24.75
C ARG A 262 40.72 23.21 25.00
N PHE A 263 40.41 22.32 25.92
CA PHE A 263 39.03 21.96 26.25
C PHE A 263 38.63 22.58 27.60
N TYR A 264 37.54 23.34 27.61
CA TYR A 264 36.95 23.92 28.81
C TYR A 264 35.50 23.46 28.99
N GLU A 265 35.23 22.95 30.19
CA GLU A 265 33.89 22.67 30.69
C GLU A 265 33.32 23.93 31.32
N LEU A 266 32.18 24.40 30.80
CA LEU A 266 31.56 25.66 31.21
C LEU A 266 30.11 25.46 31.68
N PRO A 267 29.53 26.37 32.48
CA PRO A 267 28.13 26.27 32.91
C PRO A 267 27.14 26.87 31.88
N GLY A 268 25.85 26.56 32.04
CA GLY A 268 24.76 27.30 31.38
C GLY A 268 24.07 26.61 30.20
N GLY A 269 24.31 25.31 30.01
CA GLY A 269 23.71 24.52 28.93
C GLY A 269 24.10 25.01 27.53
N HIS A 270 23.30 24.66 26.52
CA HIS A 270 23.56 25.09 25.13
C HIS A 270 23.60 26.63 24.99
N MET A 271 22.80 27.34 25.78
CA MET A 271 22.71 28.79 25.77
C MET A 271 23.76 29.46 26.66
N GLY A 272 24.75 28.71 27.18
CA GLY A 272 25.79 29.20 28.09
C GLY A 272 26.58 30.37 27.50
N ILE A 273 26.82 30.37 26.18
CA ILE A 273 27.45 31.48 25.45
C ILE A 273 26.73 32.84 25.65
N PHE A 274 25.41 32.84 25.90
CA PHE A 274 24.61 34.05 26.07
C PHE A 274 24.35 34.40 27.53
N ASN A 275 24.26 33.39 28.40
CA ASN A 275 23.99 33.57 29.83
C ASN A 275 25.28 33.83 30.63
N HIS A 276 26.41 33.33 30.14
CA HIS A 276 27.75 33.46 30.74
C HIS A 276 28.74 34.10 29.76
N THR A 277 28.28 35.03 28.93
CA THR A 277 29.03 35.64 27.82
C THR A 277 30.42 36.13 28.20
N SER A 278 30.59 36.74 29.37
CA SER A 278 31.89 37.22 29.84
C SER A 278 32.92 36.11 30.00
N LEU A 279 32.51 34.95 30.52
CA LEU A 279 33.39 33.80 30.70
C LEU A 279 33.80 33.20 29.36
N TYR A 280 32.86 33.05 28.43
CA TYR A 280 33.14 32.56 27.07
C TYR A 280 34.06 33.52 26.30
N ALA A 281 33.82 34.83 26.41
CA ALA A 281 34.66 35.86 25.80
C ALA A 281 36.09 35.84 26.35
N GLU A 282 36.24 35.73 27.67
CA GLU A 282 37.55 35.63 28.32
C GLU A 282 38.33 34.42 27.80
N ARG A 283 37.73 33.21 27.81
CA ARG A 283 38.40 31.99 27.34
C ARG A 283 38.78 32.06 25.87
N LEU A 284 37.90 32.60 25.02
CA LEU A 284 38.17 32.78 23.59
C LEU A 284 39.29 33.80 23.37
N SER A 285 39.25 34.95 24.05
CA SER A 285 40.27 36.00 23.92
C SER A 285 41.66 35.52 24.37
N THR A 286 41.73 34.85 25.53
CA THR A 286 42.98 34.25 26.03
C THR A 286 43.55 33.22 25.06
N PHE A 287 42.70 32.33 24.54
CA PHE A 287 43.15 31.34 23.56
C PHE A 287 43.72 31.99 22.30
N ILE A 288 43.04 33.00 21.74
CA ILE A 288 43.53 33.65 20.53
C ILE A 288 44.86 34.38 20.80
N ALA A 289 45.02 35.05 21.95
CA ALA A 289 46.29 35.67 22.32
C ALA A 289 47.43 34.64 22.45
N ASP A 290 47.13 33.43 22.91
CA ASP A 290 48.11 32.35 23.00
C ASP A 290 48.49 31.80 21.63
N VAL A 291 47.55 31.75 20.66
CA VAL A 291 47.86 31.40 19.27
C VAL A 291 48.76 32.48 18.64
N GLU A 292 48.40 33.76 18.76
CA GLU A 292 49.18 34.88 18.20
C GLU A 292 50.58 34.98 18.79
N SER A 293 50.77 34.61 20.07
CA SER A 293 52.08 34.58 20.73
C SER A 293 52.88 33.30 20.48
N GLY A 294 52.35 32.33 19.72
CA GLY A 294 52.99 31.03 19.50
C GLY A 294 53.02 30.11 20.72
N SER A 295 52.23 30.42 21.76
CA SER A 295 52.12 29.64 23.01
C SER A 295 51.04 28.55 22.96
N ALA A 296 50.24 28.51 21.89
CA ALA A 296 49.29 27.43 21.65
C ALA A 296 50.03 26.14 21.24
N TYR A 297 49.52 24.99 21.69
CA TYR A 297 50.12 23.71 21.37
C TYR A 297 49.94 23.36 19.89
N THR A 298 51.00 22.84 19.28
CA THR A 298 50.89 22.10 18.03
C THR A 298 50.37 20.68 18.30
N ARG A 299 49.80 20.04 17.27
CA ARG A 299 49.38 18.62 17.33
C ARG A 299 50.54 17.72 17.76
N ALA A 300 51.72 17.88 17.16
CA ALA A 300 52.91 17.11 17.51
C ALA A 300 53.30 17.24 19.00
N GLU A 301 53.29 18.47 19.54
CA GLU A 301 53.59 18.70 20.96
C GLU A 301 52.54 18.09 21.90
N ALA A 302 51.27 18.12 21.50
CA ALA A 302 50.18 17.57 22.29
C ALA A 302 50.18 16.02 22.32
N GLU A 303 50.55 15.39 21.20
CA GLU A 303 50.74 13.94 21.08
C GLU A 303 51.94 13.47 21.92
N ILE A 304 53.07 14.18 21.87
CA ILE A 304 54.27 13.89 22.69
C ILE A 304 53.98 14.04 24.19
N LYS A 305 53.20 15.05 24.59
CA LYS A 305 52.82 15.28 25.99
C LYS A 305 51.68 14.37 26.48
N GLY A 306 51.17 13.47 25.65
CA GLY A 306 50.16 12.47 26.04
C GLY A 306 48.79 13.06 26.41
N ARG A 307 48.46 14.29 25.98
CA ARG A 307 47.18 14.95 26.31
C ARG A 307 45.96 14.24 25.73
N ALA A 308 46.12 13.52 24.63
CA ALA A 308 45.11 12.64 24.05
C ALA A 308 44.56 11.61 25.07
N LYS A 309 45.37 11.17 26.04
CA LYS A 309 44.98 10.15 27.04
C LYS A 309 44.29 10.72 28.28
N GLN A 310 44.37 12.02 28.56
CA GLN A 310 43.66 12.63 29.70
C GLN A 310 42.20 12.99 29.36
N ALA A 311 41.87 13.18 28.09
CA ALA A 311 40.50 13.41 27.62
C ALA A 311 39.65 12.12 27.55
N ALA A 312 40.29 10.95 27.44
CA ALA A 312 39.66 9.66 27.13
C ALA A 312 39.23 8.82 28.36
N ALA A 313 39.26 9.37 29.57
CA ALA A 313 38.88 8.63 30.78
C ALA A 313 37.38 8.78 31.07
N GLU A 314 36.64 7.68 30.84
CA GLU A 314 35.21 7.45 31.12
C GLU A 314 34.20 8.33 30.36
N ILE A 315 33.86 7.88 29.15
CA ILE A 315 32.68 8.30 28.40
C ILE A 315 31.42 7.77 29.11
N ILE A 316 30.71 8.65 29.82
CA ILE A 316 29.32 8.38 30.23
C ILE A 316 28.42 9.07 29.20
N LEU A 317 27.91 8.29 28.24
CA LEU A 317 26.84 8.74 27.34
C LEU A 317 25.61 9.11 28.18
N PRO A 318 25.09 10.35 28.14
CA PRO A 318 23.75 10.60 28.63
C PRO A 318 22.77 10.00 27.61
N ASP A 319 22.16 8.89 27.98
CA ASP A 319 21.30 8.01 27.15
C ASP A 319 20.02 8.65 26.56
N HIS A 320 19.77 9.96 26.74
CA HIS A 320 18.46 10.56 26.49
C HIS A 320 18.52 11.95 25.85
N ALA A 321 17.79 12.12 24.73
CA ALA A 321 17.46 13.41 24.13
C ALA A 321 16.87 14.41 25.14
N SER A 322 17.08 15.72 24.89
CA SER A 322 16.53 16.78 25.75
C SER A 322 15.02 16.64 25.99
N MET A 323 14.56 17.11 27.15
CA MET A 323 13.13 17.11 27.47
C MET A 323 12.32 17.86 26.40
N ALA A 324 12.83 18.99 25.89
CA ALA A 324 12.18 19.77 24.84
C ALA A 324 12.06 18.99 23.51
N GLN A 325 13.13 18.31 23.10
CA GLN A 325 13.15 17.48 21.90
C GLN A 325 12.24 16.25 22.04
N SER A 326 12.26 15.59 23.20
CA SER A 326 11.36 14.48 23.52
C SER A 326 9.89 14.89 23.41
N TRP A 327 9.53 16.07 23.91
CA TRP A 327 8.14 16.57 23.82
C TRP A 327 7.78 17.09 22.44
N MET A 328 8.74 17.62 21.67
CA MET A 328 8.54 17.95 20.25
C MET A 328 8.20 16.69 19.44
N PHE A 329 8.99 15.62 19.60
CA PHE A 329 8.70 14.34 18.97
C PHE A 329 7.39 13.73 19.46
N ALA A 330 7.04 13.88 20.75
CA ALA A 330 5.73 13.44 21.26
C ALA A 330 4.57 14.19 20.58
N GLY A 331 4.71 15.50 20.34
CA GLY A 331 3.74 16.29 19.58
C GLY A 331 3.64 15.85 18.11
N LEU A 332 4.77 15.52 17.49
CA LEU A 332 4.81 14.96 16.12
C LEU A 332 4.09 13.62 16.04
N LEU A 333 4.36 12.71 16.98
CA LEU A 333 3.69 11.41 17.07
C LEU A 333 2.18 11.59 17.27
N CYS A 334 1.77 12.52 18.15
CA CYS A 334 0.36 12.86 18.38
C CYS A 334 -0.36 13.25 17.08
N LEU A 335 0.29 14.00 16.19
CA LEU A 335 -0.27 14.38 14.88
C LEU A 335 -0.21 13.22 13.88
N PHE A 336 0.85 12.42 13.90
CA PHE A 336 1.03 11.31 12.96
C PHE A 336 0.01 10.19 13.16
N VAL A 337 -0.48 10.00 14.39
CA VAL A 337 -1.55 9.02 14.71
C VAL A 337 -2.81 9.20 13.84
N PHE A 338 -3.13 10.43 13.42
CA PHE A 338 -4.29 10.68 12.54
C PHE A 338 -4.16 10.00 11.17
N PHE A 339 -2.93 9.72 10.73
CA PHE A 339 -2.65 8.96 9.51
C PHE A 339 -2.56 7.47 9.81
N SER A 340 -1.77 7.10 10.82
CA SER A 340 -1.57 5.70 11.23
C SER A 340 -1.15 5.59 12.69
N GLU A 341 -2.10 5.19 13.54
CA GLU A 341 -1.86 4.94 14.97
C GLU A 341 -0.78 3.90 15.23
N ASP A 342 -0.91 2.72 14.60
CA ASP A 342 -0.04 1.58 14.90
C ASP A 342 1.39 1.90 14.47
N LEU A 343 1.56 2.57 13.31
CA LEU A 343 2.86 3.02 12.84
C LEU A 343 3.44 4.13 13.72
N ALA A 344 2.62 5.06 14.22
CA ALA A 344 3.07 6.07 15.17
C ALA A 344 3.63 5.43 16.45
N CYS A 345 2.96 4.42 16.99
CA CYS A 345 3.43 3.72 18.19
C CYS A 345 4.76 2.99 17.94
N ILE A 346 4.90 2.35 16.78
CA ILE A 346 6.15 1.67 16.39
C ILE A 346 7.28 2.69 16.23
N ILE A 347 7.06 3.77 15.50
CA ILE A 347 8.05 4.85 15.30
C ILE A 347 8.44 5.46 16.65
N GLY A 348 7.48 5.76 17.52
CA GLY A 348 7.75 6.30 18.85
C GLY A 348 8.58 5.35 19.72
N GLY A 349 8.31 4.05 19.65
CA GLY A 349 9.13 3.03 20.33
C GLY A 349 10.57 2.97 19.80
N ILE A 350 10.75 3.00 18.47
CA ILE A 350 12.08 2.98 17.83
C ILE A 350 12.86 4.27 18.12
N LEU A 351 12.21 5.44 18.05
CA LEU A 351 12.81 6.73 18.43
C LEU A 351 13.25 6.72 19.90
N ALA A 352 12.44 6.13 20.78
CA ALA A 352 12.84 5.97 22.16
C ALA A 352 14.01 4.97 22.32
N ALA A 353 14.02 3.88 21.54
CA ALA A 353 15.04 2.84 21.60
C ALA A 353 16.44 3.37 21.22
N GLY A 354 16.51 4.22 20.20
CA GLY A 354 17.75 4.86 19.75
C GLY A 354 18.07 6.19 20.44
N GLY A 355 17.45 6.50 21.59
CA GLY A 355 17.81 7.66 22.42
C GLY A 355 17.29 9.02 21.96
N ALA A 356 16.67 9.11 20.77
CA ALA A 356 16.12 10.34 20.19
C ALA A 356 14.93 10.93 20.98
N MET A 357 14.28 10.15 21.84
CA MET A 357 13.29 10.64 22.81
C MET A 357 13.17 9.73 24.03
N SER A 358 12.55 10.18 25.12
CA SER A 358 12.26 9.31 26.25
C SER A 358 11.05 8.40 25.98
N LEU A 359 11.08 7.16 26.50
CA LEU A 359 9.95 6.23 26.41
C LEU A 359 8.64 6.82 26.98
N PRO A 360 8.63 7.53 28.13
CA PRO A 360 7.42 8.21 28.60
C PRO A 360 6.88 9.24 27.61
N ALA A 361 7.74 10.03 26.96
CA ALA A 361 7.31 11.02 25.97
C ALA A 361 6.68 10.34 24.74
N ALA A 362 7.25 9.22 24.26
CA ALA A 362 6.69 8.44 23.17
C ALA A 362 5.30 7.88 23.53
N VAL A 363 5.16 7.28 24.71
CA VAL A 363 3.88 6.74 25.20
C VAL A 363 2.82 7.84 25.32
N VAL A 364 3.17 8.98 25.91
CA VAL A 364 2.24 10.11 26.11
C VAL A 364 1.82 10.71 24.77
N GLY A 365 2.77 10.94 23.85
CA GLY A 365 2.49 11.49 22.51
C GLY A 365 1.54 10.59 21.71
N CYS A 366 1.82 9.29 21.68
CA CYS A 366 0.93 8.31 21.05
C CYS A 366 -0.43 8.26 21.74
N PHE A 367 -0.48 8.21 23.08
CA PHE A 367 -1.73 8.11 23.82
C PHE A 367 -2.68 9.26 23.52
N PHE A 368 -2.19 10.51 23.57
CA PHE A 368 -3.02 11.68 23.27
C PHE A 368 -3.45 11.74 21.81
N GLY A 369 -2.55 11.42 20.87
CA GLY A 369 -2.91 11.37 19.45
C GLY A 369 -4.07 10.41 19.20
N ILE A 370 -3.99 9.24 19.82
CA ILE A 370 -5.00 8.19 19.67
C ILE A 370 -6.33 8.59 20.31
N PHE A 371 -6.25 9.12 21.53
CA PHE A 371 -7.43 9.54 22.25
C PHE A 371 -8.21 10.61 21.47
N ILE A 372 -7.50 11.59 20.91
CA ILE A 372 -8.11 12.67 20.10
C ILE A 372 -8.66 12.11 18.78
N SER A 373 -7.92 11.26 18.08
CA SER A 373 -8.35 10.70 16.79
C SER A 373 -9.60 9.82 16.92
N ASP A 374 -9.67 8.99 17.97
CA ASP A 374 -10.80 8.07 18.22
C ASP A 374 -12.07 8.84 18.66
N ILE A 375 -11.92 9.94 19.40
CA ILE A 375 -13.02 10.89 19.65
C ILE A 375 -13.50 11.50 18.33
N GLY A 376 -12.59 11.82 17.40
CA GLY A 376 -12.93 12.29 16.05
C GLY A 376 -13.85 11.32 15.30
N LEU A 377 -13.57 10.02 15.33
CA LEU A 377 -14.42 8.98 14.72
C LEU A 377 -15.83 8.93 15.34
N TYR A 378 -15.90 9.01 16.67
CA TYR A 378 -17.17 9.09 17.39
C TYR A 378 -17.96 10.35 17.00
N LEU A 379 -17.31 11.51 16.95
CA LEU A 379 -17.96 12.78 16.58
C LEU A 379 -18.44 12.78 15.13
N LEU A 380 -17.69 12.17 14.21
CA LEU A 380 -18.13 11.96 12.83
C LEU A 380 -19.46 11.19 12.79
N GLY A 381 -19.56 10.09 13.52
CA GLY A 381 -20.80 9.33 13.64
C GLY A 381 -21.94 10.13 14.27
N ARG A 382 -21.65 10.90 15.34
CA ARG A 382 -22.64 11.67 16.08
C ARG A 382 -23.21 12.86 15.29
N ILE A 383 -22.35 13.56 14.54
CA ILE A 383 -22.73 14.76 13.77
C ILE A 383 -23.40 14.37 12.45
N PHE A 384 -22.86 13.36 11.74
CA PHE A 384 -23.32 13.03 10.39
C PHE A 384 -24.31 11.85 10.35
N GLY A 385 -24.47 11.08 11.43
CA GLY A 385 -25.40 9.95 11.50
C GLY A 385 -25.16 8.94 10.37
N SER A 386 -26.24 8.44 9.75
CA SER A 386 -26.15 7.51 8.61
C SER A 386 -25.50 8.10 7.37
N ARG A 387 -25.34 9.43 7.27
CA ARG A 387 -24.61 10.06 6.15
C ARG A 387 -23.10 9.84 6.23
N ALA A 388 -22.54 9.50 7.40
CA ALA A 388 -21.13 9.10 7.52
C ALA A 388 -20.81 7.87 6.64
N MET A 389 -21.78 6.98 6.43
CA MET A 389 -21.67 5.81 5.56
C MET A 389 -21.54 6.14 4.07
N ARG A 390 -21.68 7.40 3.66
CA ARG A 390 -21.40 7.85 2.29
C ARG A 390 -19.93 8.15 2.05
N ILE A 391 -19.12 8.23 3.11
CA ILE A 391 -17.68 8.42 3.00
C ILE A 391 -17.05 7.08 2.62
N SER A 392 -16.34 7.04 1.49
CA SER A 392 -15.88 5.80 0.84
C SER A 392 -15.06 4.89 1.78
N PHE A 393 -14.15 5.45 2.59
CA PHE A 393 -13.34 4.64 3.50
C PHE A 393 -14.17 4.07 4.67
N ILE A 394 -15.15 4.81 5.19
CA ILE A 394 -16.05 4.33 6.26
C ILE A 394 -16.97 3.24 5.71
N ALA A 395 -17.53 3.46 4.51
CA ALA A 395 -18.37 2.48 3.82
C ALA A 395 -17.63 1.15 3.62
N LYS A 396 -16.39 1.22 3.12
CA LYS A 396 -15.52 0.07 2.90
C LYS A 396 -15.13 -0.63 4.21
N ALA A 397 -14.83 0.13 5.26
CA ALA A 397 -14.54 -0.43 6.58
C ALA A 397 -15.77 -1.12 7.21
N CYS A 398 -16.98 -0.66 6.89
CA CYS A 398 -18.24 -1.22 7.41
C CYS A 398 -18.85 -2.33 6.53
N GLU A 399 -18.35 -2.54 5.31
CA GLU A 399 -18.91 -3.48 4.32
C GLU A 399 -18.94 -4.95 4.81
N GLY A 400 -18.05 -5.31 5.75
CA GLY A 400 -17.95 -6.64 6.35
C GLY A 400 -18.54 -6.82 7.76
N SER A 401 -18.83 -5.71 8.47
CA SER A 401 -19.35 -5.70 9.84
C SER A 401 -20.69 -4.97 9.88
N SER A 402 -21.77 -5.75 9.82
CA SER A 402 -23.14 -5.27 9.79
C SER A 402 -23.34 -4.20 10.86
N TYR A 403 -23.71 -2.97 10.48
CA TYR A 403 -24.21 -1.95 11.41
C TYR A 403 -25.21 -2.57 12.41
N ALA A 404 -26.06 -3.49 11.93
CA ALA A 404 -26.95 -4.31 12.75
C ALA A 404 -26.25 -5.18 13.82
N ARG A 405 -25.09 -5.79 13.52
CA ARG A 405 -24.30 -6.58 14.48
C ARG A 405 -23.66 -5.69 15.54
N LEU A 406 -23.07 -4.56 15.16
CA LEU A 406 -22.48 -3.63 16.14
C LEU A 406 -23.56 -2.97 17.00
N LYS A 407 -24.71 -2.61 16.40
CA LYS A 407 -25.87 -2.13 17.14
C LYS A 407 -26.33 -3.14 18.18
N SER A 408 -26.54 -4.40 17.80
CA SER A 408 -26.90 -5.48 18.73
C SER A 408 -25.82 -5.70 19.80
N ALA A 409 -24.54 -5.64 19.45
CA ALA A 409 -23.46 -5.75 20.42
C ALA A 409 -23.46 -4.62 21.46
N TYR A 410 -23.72 -3.37 21.03
CA TYR A 410 -23.88 -2.23 21.94
C TYR A 410 -25.15 -2.34 22.80
N GLU A 411 -26.23 -2.90 22.28
CA GLU A 411 -27.47 -3.16 23.04
C GLU A 411 -27.25 -4.21 24.13
N HIS A 412 -26.47 -5.27 23.87
CA HIS A 412 -26.22 -6.34 24.84
C HIS A 412 -25.06 -6.07 25.82
N LYS A 413 -23.94 -5.51 25.34
CA LYS A 413 -22.70 -5.33 26.12
C LYS A 413 -22.41 -3.86 26.48
N GLY A 414 -23.23 -2.92 26.01
CA GLY A 414 -23.03 -1.49 26.27
C GLY A 414 -21.69 -0.98 25.72
N LEU A 415 -21.12 0.02 26.38
CA LEU A 415 -19.87 0.67 25.96
C LEU A 415 -18.61 -0.19 26.17
N GLN A 416 -18.70 -1.38 26.77
CA GLN A 416 -17.58 -2.33 26.85
C GLN A 416 -17.08 -2.76 25.47
N VAL A 417 -17.94 -2.67 24.45
CA VAL A 417 -17.57 -2.92 23.05
C VAL A 417 -16.44 -1.99 22.61
N VAL A 418 -16.40 -0.74 23.09
CA VAL A 418 -15.32 0.23 22.78
C VAL A 418 -13.96 -0.35 23.19
N PHE A 419 -13.90 -0.89 24.41
CA PHE A 419 -12.69 -1.53 24.93
C PHE A 419 -12.28 -2.75 24.09
N LEU A 420 -13.22 -3.67 23.82
CA LEU A 420 -12.93 -4.91 23.10
C LEU A 420 -12.47 -4.66 21.66
N THR A 421 -13.05 -3.67 20.98
CA THR A 421 -12.71 -3.35 19.59
C THR A 421 -11.30 -2.78 19.43
N ARG A 422 -10.69 -2.27 20.51
CA ARG A 422 -9.29 -1.82 20.51
C ARG A 422 -8.32 -2.94 20.14
N PHE A 423 -8.62 -4.16 20.59
CA PHE A 423 -7.78 -5.35 20.42
C PHE A 423 -8.10 -6.13 19.13
N ILE A 424 -9.05 -5.66 18.32
CA ILE A 424 -9.49 -6.34 17.10
C ILE A 424 -9.16 -5.43 15.90
N PRO A 425 -8.14 -5.79 15.09
CA PRO A 425 -7.73 -5.01 13.93
C PRO A 425 -8.90 -4.67 12.98
N GLY A 426 -8.96 -3.43 12.52
CA GLY A 426 -9.98 -2.95 11.58
C GLY A 426 -11.39 -2.74 12.16
N SER A 427 -11.65 -3.09 13.43
CA SER A 427 -12.99 -2.97 14.03
C SER A 427 -13.30 -1.61 14.66
N ARG A 428 -12.27 -0.79 14.92
CA ARG A 428 -12.39 0.51 15.61
C ARG A 428 -13.19 1.54 14.83
N VAL A 429 -12.85 1.74 13.56
CA VAL A 429 -13.56 2.67 12.65
C VAL A 429 -15.07 2.40 12.62
N PRO A 430 -15.54 1.17 12.31
CA PRO A 430 -16.98 0.89 12.31
C PRO A 430 -17.59 0.96 13.72
N ALA A 431 -16.89 0.51 14.76
CA ALA A 431 -17.43 0.50 16.12
C ALA A 431 -17.63 1.90 16.70
N TYR A 432 -16.64 2.79 16.60
CA TYR A 432 -16.69 4.13 17.21
C TYR A 432 -17.60 5.07 16.43
N THR A 433 -17.58 4.97 15.09
CA THR A 433 -18.53 5.69 14.24
C THR A 433 -19.97 5.26 14.56
N THR A 434 -20.22 3.95 14.74
CA THR A 434 -21.54 3.43 15.12
C THR A 434 -21.97 3.92 16.52
N ALA A 435 -21.08 3.94 17.50
CA ALA A 435 -21.35 4.50 18.83
C ALA A 435 -21.79 5.97 18.76
N GLY A 436 -21.13 6.75 17.89
CA GLY A 436 -21.51 8.13 17.58
C GLY A 436 -22.90 8.22 16.93
N MET A 437 -23.18 7.40 15.92
CA MET A 437 -24.48 7.34 15.24
C MET A 437 -25.63 6.99 16.17
N MET A 438 -25.37 6.12 17.16
CA MET A 438 -26.32 5.75 18.23
C MET A 438 -26.44 6.81 19.34
N LYS A 439 -25.65 7.89 19.27
CA LYS A 439 -25.63 9.01 20.23
C LYS A 439 -25.34 8.57 21.68
N LEU A 440 -24.59 7.49 21.87
CA LEU A 440 -24.17 7.01 23.20
C LEU A 440 -23.49 8.12 24.02
N PRO A 441 -23.55 8.15 25.36
CA PRO A 441 -23.03 9.26 26.16
C PRO A 441 -21.50 9.43 26.01
N LEU A 442 -21.08 10.62 25.55
CA LEU A 442 -19.67 10.95 25.29
C LEU A 442 -18.75 10.76 26.51
N PRO A 443 -19.10 11.19 27.74
CA PRO A 443 -18.21 11.01 28.89
C PRO A 443 -17.90 9.53 29.18
N ARG A 444 -18.89 8.65 29.03
CA ARG A 444 -18.72 7.21 29.23
C ARG A 444 -17.92 6.58 28.10
N PHE A 445 -18.11 7.05 26.86
CA PHE A 445 -17.28 6.63 25.73
C PHE A 445 -15.81 6.99 25.96
N CYS A 446 -15.53 8.23 26.36
CA CYS A 446 -14.18 8.70 26.68
C CYS A 446 -13.53 7.90 27.82
N LEU A 447 -14.29 7.52 28.85
CA LEU A 447 -13.77 6.67 29.94
C LEU A 447 -13.28 5.32 29.42
N TRP A 448 -14.12 4.60 28.67
CA TRP A 448 -13.75 3.28 28.12
C TRP A 448 -12.61 3.38 27.11
N LEU A 449 -12.59 4.43 26.29
CA LEU A 449 -11.51 4.72 25.37
C LEU A 449 -10.19 4.99 26.11
N CYS A 450 -10.22 5.81 27.15
CA CYS A 450 -9.05 6.13 27.98
C CYS A 450 -8.47 4.87 28.61
N MET A 451 -9.31 4.02 29.21
CA MET A 451 -8.88 2.74 29.79
C MET A 451 -8.23 1.83 28.74
N ALA A 452 -8.83 1.72 27.55
CA ALA A 452 -8.30 0.88 26.48
C ALA A 452 -6.96 1.42 25.95
N ALA A 453 -6.84 2.74 25.73
CA ALA A 453 -5.61 3.37 25.26
C ALA A 453 -4.50 3.35 26.32
N ALA A 454 -4.83 3.54 27.60
CA ALA A 454 -3.86 3.52 28.70
C ALA A 454 -3.22 2.15 28.91
N ILE A 455 -3.88 1.06 28.47
CA ILE A 455 -3.32 -0.29 28.50
C ILE A 455 -2.58 -0.59 27.18
N TRP A 456 -3.24 -0.36 26.04
CA TRP A 456 -2.72 -0.80 24.74
C TRP A 456 -1.49 0.01 24.29
N THR A 457 -1.53 1.33 24.46
CA THR A 457 -0.48 2.22 23.93
C THR A 457 0.87 1.98 24.60
N PRO A 458 0.98 1.91 25.94
CA PRO A 458 2.27 1.59 26.57
C PRO A 458 2.80 0.23 26.16
N VAL A 459 1.94 -0.79 26.03
CA VAL A 459 2.34 -2.14 25.59
C VAL A 459 2.93 -2.10 24.19
N LEU A 460 2.24 -1.48 23.22
CA LEU A 460 2.70 -1.45 21.83
C LEU A 460 3.99 -0.65 21.66
N VAL A 461 4.07 0.54 22.28
CA VAL A 461 5.28 1.39 22.24
C VAL A 461 6.46 0.69 22.94
N SER A 462 6.22 0.01 24.07
CA SER A 462 7.28 -0.71 24.78
C SER A 462 7.79 -1.92 24.00
N ILE A 463 6.89 -2.70 23.36
CA ILE A 463 7.31 -3.79 22.47
C ILE A 463 8.19 -3.24 21.35
N ALA A 464 7.76 -2.15 20.70
CA ALA A 464 8.57 -1.51 19.66
C ALA A 464 9.90 -0.96 20.18
N PHE A 465 9.97 -0.48 21.43
CA PHE A 465 11.20 -0.06 22.08
C PHE A 465 12.17 -1.23 22.29
N PHE A 466 11.70 -2.34 22.87
CA PHE A 466 12.55 -3.50 23.15
C PHE A 466 12.97 -4.25 21.88
N VAL A 467 12.10 -4.31 20.86
CA VAL A 467 12.43 -4.90 19.55
C VAL A 467 13.28 -3.94 18.72
N GLY A 468 13.11 -2.63 18.89
CA GLY A 468 13.81 -1.60 18.12
C GLY A 468 15.34 -1.66 18.29
N LYS A 469 15.85 -1.89 19.51
CA LYS A 469 17.30 -2.00 19.76
C LYS A 469 17.98 -3.10 18.94
N PRO A 470 17.56 -4.39 19.03
CA PRO A 470 18.15 -5.44 18.20
C PRO A 470 17.88 -5.25 16.71
N LEU A 471 16.76 -4.61 16.32
CA LEU A 471 16.49 -4.29 14.92
C LEU A 471 17.51 -3.29 14.34
N ILE A 472 17.86 -2.25 15.11
CA ILE A 472 18.89 -1.27 14.73
C ILE A 472 20.25 -1.96 14.61
N GLN A 473 20.61 -2.80 15.58
CA GLN A 473 21.86 -3.57 15.55
C GLN A 473 21.94 -4.53 14.35
N TRP A 474 20.88 -5.29 14.07
CA TRP A 474 20.85 -6.18 12.91
C TRP A 474 20.95 -5.42 11.59
N TRP A 475 20.38 -4.21 11.52
CA TRP A 475 20.54 -3.35 10.35
C TRP A 475 22.00 -2.93 10.15
N GLU A 476 22.69 -2.57 11.24
CA GLU A 476 24.12 -2.22 11.22
C GLU A 476 24.99 -3.39 10.74
N GLU A 477 24.67 -4.63 11.16
CA GLU A 477 25.44 -5.83 10.81
C GLU A 477 25.11 -6.39 9.41
N ALA A 478 23.84 -6.40 9.00
CA ALA A 478 23.37 -7.12 7.81
C ALA A 478 22.86 -6.23 6.66
N GLY A 479 22.78 -4.91 6.85
CA GLY A 479 22.40 -3.94 5.82
C GLY A 479 21.03 -4.22 5.18
N VAL A 480 20.92 -4.00 3.86
CA VAL A 480 19.64 -4.03 3.11
C VAL A 480 18.94 -5.40 3.14
N ILE A 481 19.66 -6.48 3.45
CA ILE A 481 19.12 -7.86 3.50
C ILE A 481 18.09 -8.05 4.64
N VAL A 482 18.11 -7.18 5.65
CA VAL A 482 17.14 -7.20 6.76
C VAL A 482 15.72 -6.86 6.27
N LEU A 483 15.57 -6.04 5.21
CA LEU A 483 14.25 -5.62 4.71
C LEU A 483 13.38 -6.78 4.20
N PRO A 484 13.86 -7.70 3.33
CA PRO A 484 13.12 -8.90 2.97
C PRO A 484 12.70 -9.77 4.16
N LEU A 485 13.54 -9.89 5.19
CA LEU A 485 13.25 -10.70 6.38
C LEU A 485 12.15 -10.05 7.24
N ILE A 486 12.20 -8.73 7.44
CA ILE A 486 11.12 -7.97 8.09
C ILE A 486 9.82 -8.14 7.30
N ALA A 487 9.87 -7.97 5.98
CA ALA A 487 8.70 -8.11 5.12
C ALA A 487 8.08 -9.52 5.22
N LEU A 488 8.92 -10.57 5.20
CA LEU A 488 8.49 -11.95 5.38
C LEU A 488 7.88 -12.18 6.77
N GLY A 489 8.49 -11.64 7.82
CA GLY A 489 7.97 -11.69 9.18
C GLY A 489 6.62 -10.99 9.33
N LEU A 490 6.44 -9.83 8.71
CA LEU A 490 5.16 -9.10 8.68
C LEU A 490 4.07 -9.86 7.92
N VAL A 491 4.41 -10.48 6.79
CA VAL A 491 3.48 -11.35 6.04
C VAL A 491 3.08 -12.57 6.89
N ALA A 492 4.05 -13.22 7.54
CA ALA A 492 3.79 -14.35 8.42
C ALA A 492 2.91 -13.96 9.62
N LEU A 493 3.18 -12.80 10.24
CA LEU A 493 2.38 -12.27 11.34
C LEU A 493 0.96 -11.92 10.88
N TYR A 494 0.79 -11.26 9.73
CA TYR A 494 -0.51 -10.97 9.16
C TYR A 494 -1.31 -12.26 8.89
N LEU A 495 -0.67 -13.26 8.27
CA LEU A 495 -1.30 -14.56 8.01
C LEU A 495 -1.67 -15.26 9.34
N ALA A 496 -0.80 -15.23 10.34
CA ALA A 496 -1.05 -15.81 11.66
C ALA A 496 -2.25 -15.14 12.35
N ILE A 497 -2.30 -13.80 12.39
CA ILE A 497 -3.44 -13.05 12.95
C ILE A 497 -4.73 -13.35 12.17
N HIS A 498 -4.65 -13.37 10.84
CA HIS A 498 -5.81 -13.64 9.99
C HIS A 498 -6.35 -15.06 10.17
N LEU A 499 -5.47 -16.06 10.29
CA LEU A 499 -5.83 -17.45 10.56
C LEU A 499 -6.36 -17.62 12.00
N LEU A 500 -5.71 -17.01 12.98
CA LEU A 500 -6.11 -17.05 14.38
C LEU A 500 -7.52 -16.46 14.55
N THR A 501 -7.74 -15.23 14.06
CA THR A 501 -9.06 -14.57 14.13
C THR A 501 -10.15 -15.36 13.42
N GLN A 502 -9.86 -15.99 12.27
CA GLN A 502 -10.81 -16.89 11.61
C GLN A 502 -11.08 -18.16 12.43
N SER A 503 -10.05 -18.75 13.03
CA SER A 503 -10.16 -19.99 13.82
C SER A 503 -11.00 -19.82 15.10
N MET A 504 -11.11 -18.61 15.63
CA MET A 504 -11.92 -18.31 16.82
C MET A 504 -13.42 -18.48 16.57
N THR A 505 -13.89 -18.28 15.34
CA THR A 505 -15.33 -18.38 15.00
C THR A 505 -15.65 -19.72 14.35
N TYR A 506 -16.83 -20.28 14.63
CA TYR A 506 -17.28 -21.50 13.96
C TYR A 506 -17.29 -21.35 12.42
N ARG A 507 -17.86 -20.25 11.92
CA ARG A 507 -17.90 -19.94 10.48
C ARG A 507 -16.49 -19.85 9.89
N GLY A 508 -15.56 -19.19 10.57
CA GLY A 508 -14.19 -19.08 10.12
C GLY A 508 -13.45 -20.43 10.10
N ARG A 509 -13.62 -21.29 11.12
CA ARG A 509 -13.09 -22.67 11.10
C ARG A 509 -13.58 -23.48 9.90
N ARG A 510 -14.88 -23.42 9.61
CA ARG A 510 -15.45 -24.11 8.43
C ARG A 510 -14.97 -23.52 7.11
N GLN A 511 -14.82 -22.20 7.02
CA GLN A 511 -14.24 -21.56 5.84
C GLN A 511 -12.76 -21.91 5.64
N ILE A 512 -11.97 -22.08 6.70
CA ILE A 512 -10.60 -22.59 6.63
C ILE A 512 -10.61 -24.01 6.06
N ARG A 513 -11.48 -24.89 6.57
CA ARG A 513 -11.68 -26.24 6.01
C ARG A 513 -12.04 -26.19 4.52
N GLY A 514 -12.97 -25.32 4.13
CA GLY A 514 -13.32 -25.13 2.73
C GLY A 514 -12.13 -24.70 1.87
N ARG A 515 -11.29 -23.77 2.35
CA ARG A 515 -10.04 -23.39 1.65
C ARG A 515 -9.06 -24.55 1.54
N TRP A 516 -8.90 -25.33 2.62
CA TRP A 516 -8.04 -26.51 2.64
C TRP A 516 -8.50 -27.52 1.58
N ILE A 517 -9.79 -27.85 1.54
CA ILE A 517 -10.36 -28.75 0.53
C ILE A 517 -10.03 -28.26 -0.87
N ARG A 518 -10.23 -26.96 -1.17
CA ARG A 518 -9.89 -26.43 -2.50
C ARG A 518 -8.39 -26.43 -2.82
N LEU A 519 -7.53 -26.44 -1.81
CA LEU A 519 -6.08 -26.53 -2.00
C LEU A 519 -5.65 -27.98 -2.25
N THR A 520 -6.29 -28.95 -1.58
CA THR A 520 -5.91 -30.37 -1.68
C THR A 520 -6.65 -31.12 -2.77
N GLN A 521 -7.86 -30.72 -3.11
CA GLN A 521 -8.69 -31.33 -4.15
C GLN A 521 -8.58 -30.52 -5.44
N TRP A 522 -7.98 -31.14 -6.45
CA TRP A 522 -7.63 -30.46 -7.69
C TRP A 522 -8.85 -30.02 -8.52
N GLU A 523 -10.02 -30.64 -8.32
CA GLU A 523 -11.27 -30.23 -8.96
C GLU A 523 -11.61 -28.75 -8.71
N PHE A 524 -11.10 -28.15 -7.62
CA PHE A 524 -11.32 -26.73 -7.30
C PHE A 524 -10.12 -25.83 -7.63
N TRP A 525 -9.07 -26.37 -8.26
CA TRP A 525 -7.88 -25.59 -8.57
C TRP A 525 -8.17 -24.54 -9.64
N PRO A 526 -7.48 -23.38 -9.60
CA PRO A 526 -7.56 -22.41 -10.68
C PRO A 526 -7.15 -23.01 -12.02
N ALA A 527 -7.63 -22.41 -13.12
CA ALA A 527 -7.36 -22.88 -14.47
C ALA A 527 -5.84 -22.93 -14.79
N LEU A 528 -5.06 -21.92 -14.37
CA LEU A 528 -3.65 -21.80 -14.73
C LEU A 528 -2.81 -23.06 -14.42
N PRO A 529 -2.73 -23.59 -13.18
CA PRO A 529 -1.96 -24.79 -12.89
C PRO A 529 -2.50 -26.05 -13.58
N VAL A 530 -3.81 -26.11 -13.84
CA VAL A 530 -4.45 -27.26 -14.51
C VAL A 530 -4.12 -27.28 -16.00
N TYR A 531 -4.23 -26.16 -16.71
CA TYR A 531 -4.02 -26.11 -18.16
C TYR A 531 -2.58 -25.84 -18.58
N THR A 532 -1.67 -25.40 -17.69
CA THR A 532 -0.26 -25.15 -18.09
C THR A 532 0.39 -26.36 -18.77
N PRO A 533 0.31 -27.59 -18.23
CA PRO A 533 0.86 -28.77 -18.90
C PRO A 533 0.16 -29.10 -20.23
N VAL A 534 -1.16 -28.90 -20.30
CA VAL A 534 -1.95 -29.13 -21.52
C VAL A 534 -1.56 -28.14 -22.61
N PHE A 535 -1.35 -26.87 -22.26
CA PHE A 535 -0.88 -25.83 -23.17
C PHE A 535 0.50 -26.16 -23.74
N LEU A 536 1.46 -26.57 -22.89
CA LEU A 536 2.79 -27.01 -23.34
C LEU A 536 2.68 -28.20 -24.30
N TYR A 537 1.78 -29.14 -24.02
CA TYR A 537 1.51 -30.26 -24.92
C TYR A 537 0.91 -29.80 -26.26
N CYS A 538 -0.03 -28.85 -26.26
CA CYS A 538 -0.56 -28.24 -27.49
C CYS A 538 0.53 -27.52 -28.29
N VAL A 539 1.51 -26.87 -27.64
CA VAL A 539 2.69 -26.31 -28.33
C VAL A 539 3.52 -27.40 -29.00
N CYS A 540 3.74 -28.54 -28.33
CA CYS A 540 4.41 -29.70 -28.95
C CYS A 540 3.63 -30.24 -30.17
N LEU A 541 2.30 -30.32 -30.09
CA LEU A 541 1.46 -30.70 -31.23
C LEU A 541 1.55 -29.69 -32.37
N ALA A 542 1.54 -28.39 -32.07
CA ALA A 542 1.68 -27.34 -33.07
C ALA A 542 3.00 -27.43 -33.82
N ILE A 543 4.11 -27.75 -33.11
CA ILE A 543 5.41 -28.02 -33.73
C ILE A 543 5.34 -29.27 -34.61
N ARG A 544 4.78 -30.38 -34.08
CA ARG A 544 4.64 -31.66 -34.81
C ARG A 544 3.86 -31.51 -36.12
N TYR A 545 2.74 -30.80 -36.10
CA TYR A 545 1.86 -30.61 -37.26
C TYR A 545 2.19 -29.35 -38.08
N ARG A 546 3.24 -28.62 -37.70
CA ARG A 546 3.73 -27.40 -38.35
C ARG A 546 2.64 -26.34 -38.53
N SER A 547 1.77 -26.20 -37.54
CA SER A 547 0.69 -25.21 -37.53
C SER A 547 0.19 -24.95 -36.11
N LEU A 548 0.13 -23.68 -35.72
CA LEU A 548 -0.34 -23.25 -34.41
C LEU A 548 -1.86 -23.23 -34.26
N THR A 549 -2.59 -23.26 -35.38
CA THR A 549 -4.05 -23.05 -35.43
C THR A 549 -4.82 -24.17 -36.14
N VAL A 550 -4.16 -25.25 -36.58
CA VAL A 550 -4.82 -26.33 -37.34
C VAL A 550 -5.97 -26.98 -36.60
N TRP A 551 -5.94 -27.02 -35.26
CA TRP A 551 -7.05 -27.47 -34.42
C TRP A 551 -8.33 -26.63 -34.61
N ALA A 552 -8.21 -25.37 -35.04
CA ALA A 552 -9.35 -24.48 -35.32
C ALA A 552 -10.05 -24.78 -36.66
N ALA A 553 -9.64 -25.86 -37.35
CA ALA A 553 -10.31 -26.41 -38.53
C ALA A 553 -11.02 -27.76 -38.23
N CYS A 554 -11.19 -28.14 -36.95
CA CYS A 554 -11.86 -29.40 -36.61
C CYS A 554 -13.37 -29.36 -36.89
N ASN A 555 -14.02 -28.19 -36.76
CA ASN A 555 -15.44 -27.98 -37.03
C ASN A 555 -15.63 -26.85 -38.07
N PRO A 556 -15.37 -27.11 -39.38
CA PRO A 556 -15.56 -26.08 -40.41
C PRO A 556 -16.94 -25.43 -40.43
N GLY A 557 -18.00 -26.16 -40.03
CA GLY A 557 -19.36 -25.63 -39.97
C GLY A 557 -19.66 -24.74 -38.75
N MET A 558 -18.71 -24.57 -37.82
CA MET A 558 -18.92 -23.83 -36.58
C MET A 558 -18.02 -22.58 -36.53
N SER A 559 -18.60 -21.43 -36.85
CA SER A 559 -17.91 -20.14 -36.86
C SER A 559 -18.14 -19.37 -35.55
N PRO A 560 -17.14 -18.60 -35.06
CA PRO A 560 -15.77 -18.49 -35.58
C PRO A 560 -14.83 -19.56 -35.02
N ALA A 561 -13.82 -19.93 -35.80
CA ALA A 561 -12.69 -20.78 -35.39
C ALA A 561 -13.07 -22.12 -34.71
N SER A 562 -13.96 -22.89 -35.33
CA SER A 562 -14.46 -24.19 -34.83
C SER A 562 -15.20 -24.14 -33.48
N GLY A 563 -15.80 -22.99 -33.15
CA GLY A 563 -16.47 -22.75 -31.88
C GLY A 563 -15.49 -22.57 -30.73
N LEU A 564 -14.45 -21.74 -30.96
CA LEU A 564 -13.48 -21.37 -29.92
C LEU A 564 -14.13 -20.44 -28.87
N ALA A 565 -14.73 -19.35 -29.35
CA ALA A 565 -15.53 -18.43 -28.56
C ALA A 565 -16.39 -17.56 -29.48
N LEU A 566 -17.37 -16.87 -28.90
CA LEU A 566 -18.28 -15.94 -29.59
C LEU A 566 -19.27 -16.63 -30.55
N GLU A 567 -19.43 -17.95 -30.48
CA GLU A 567 -20.44 -18.68 -31.21
C GLU A 567 -21.87 -18.21 -30.89
N SER A 568 -22.71 -18.07 -31.92
CA SER A 568 -24.14 -17.81 -31.77
C SER A 568 -24.87 -19.12 -31.47
N LYS A 569 -25.53 -19.18 -30.31
CA LYS A 569 -26.33 -20.36 -29.94
C LYS A 569 -27.51 -20.57 -30.88
N SER A 570 -28.11 -19.49 -31.41
CA SER A 570 -29.23 -19.59 -32.35
C SER A 570 -28.79 -20.14 -33.70
N GLU A 571 -27.60 -19.77 -34.20
CA GLU A 571 -27.03 -20.37 -35.42
C GLU A 571 -26.75 -21.86 -35.23
N ILE A 572 -26.14 -22.24 -34.10
CA ILE A 572 -25.85 -23.64 -33.76
C ILE A 572 -27.13 -24.46 -33.70
N LEU A 573 -28.16 -23.98 -32.98
CA LEU A 573 -29.43 -24.69 -32.85
C LEU A 573 -30.19 -24.79 -34.18
N SER A 574 -30.05 -23.79 -35.07
CA SER A 574 -30.67 -23.81 -36.40
C SER A 574 -30.00 -24.76 -37.38
N ALA A 575 -28.71 -25.06 -37.17
CA ALA A 575 -27.94 -26.00 -38.00
C ALA A 575 -28.19 -27.47 -37.62
N LEU A 576 -28.78 -27.76 -36.46
CA LEU A 576 -29.15 -29.13 -36.08
C LEU A 576 -30.38 -29.60 -36.85
N ASN A 577 -30.52 -30.91 -37.04
CA ASN A 577 -31.67 -31.49 -37.73
C ASN A 577 -32.97 -31.25 -36.93
N PRO A 578 -33.91 -30.41 -37.42
CA PRO A 578 -35.14 -30.09 -36.71
C PRO A 578 -36.08 -31.30 -36.59
N ASP A 579 -36.02 -32.23 -37.55
CA ASP A 579 -36.87 -33.44 -37.58
C ASP A 579 -36.41 -34.52 -36.60
N SER A 580 -35.30 -34.30 -35.89
CA SER A 580 -34.80 -35.23 -34.86
C SER A 580 -35.71 -35.31 -33.63
N GLY A 581 -36.56 -34.31 -33.39
CA GLY A 581 -37.38 -34.20 -32.17
C GLY A 581 -36.56 -34.03 -30.87
N CYS A 582 -35.24 -33.92 -30.97
CA CYS A 582 -34.33 -33.90 -29.83
C CYS A 582 -33.88 -32.48 -29.45
N ILE A 583 -34.33 -31.45 -30.15
CA ILE A 583 -33.97 -30.05 -29.89
C ILE A 583 -35.04 -29.42 -29.00
N ALA A 584 -34.63 -28.83 -27.88
CA ALA A 584 -35.53 -28.11 -27.00
C ALA A 584 -36.18 -26.92 -27.73
N ASP A 585 -37.51 -26.76 -27.61
CA ASP A 585 -38.24 -25.62 -28.18
C ASP A 585 -37.54 -24.29 -27.82
N TRP A 586 -37.26 -23.46 -28.84
CA TRP A 586 -36.54 -22.20 -28.64
C TRP A 586 -36.96 -21.11 -29.64
N ALA A 587 -36.70 -19.85 -29.27
CA ALA A 587 -36.86 -18.69 -30.15
C ALA A 587 -35.85 -17.58 -29.81
N ARG A 588 -35.37 -16.85 -30.83
CA ARG A 588 -34.53 -15.66 -30.66
C ARG A 588 -35.38 -14.40 -30.46
N ILE A 589 -34.94 -13.53 -29.57
CA ILE A 589 -35.56 -12.24 -29.23
C ILE A 589 -34.52 -11.14 -29.43
N ASP A 590 -34.76 -10.29 -30.43
CA ASP A 590 -33.82 -9.26 -30.87
C ASP A 590 -33.67 -8.07 -29.88
N PRO A 591 -32.46 -7.48 -29.80
CA PRO A 591 -32.10 -6.40 -28.87
C PRO A 591 -32.70 -5.05 -29.21
N ALA A 592 -32.99 -4.77 -30.49
CA ALA A 592 -33.45 -3.46 -30.98
C ALA A 592 -34.87 -3.09 -30.52
N ASN A 593 -35.53 -3.99 -29.80
CA ASN A 593 -36.91 -3.88 -29.39
C ASN A 593 -37.01 -3.32 -27.96
N THR A 594 -37.96 -2.41 -27.73
CA THR A 594 -38.29 -1.98 -26.36
C THR A 594 -38.64 -3.19 -25.49
N VAL A 595 -38.47 -3.08 -24.17
CA VAL A 595 -38.81 -4.18 -23.24
C VAL A 595 -40.22 -4.72 -23.49
N SER A 596 -41.18 -3.85 -23.84
CA SER A 596 -42.54 -4.25 -24.20
C SER A 596 -42.58 -5.19 -25.42
N VAL A 597 -41.89 -4.83 -26.50
CA VAL A 597 -41.85 -5.65 -27.73
C VAL A 597 -41.11 -6.97 -27.50
N ARG A 598 -40.04 -6.97 -26.69
CA ARG A 598 -39.33 -8.21 -26.29
C ARG A 598 -40.22 -9.13 -25.46
N MET A 599 -41.05 -8.56 -24.57
CA MET A 599 -42.04 -9.31 -23.80
C MET A 599 -43.17 -9.86 -24.68
N GLU A 600 -43.59 -9.15 -25.73
CA GLU A 600 -44.54 -9.66 -26.73
C GLU A 600 -43.96 -10.83 -27.52
N ALA A 601 -42.68 -10.76 -27.90
CA ALA A 601 -41.98 -11.87 -28.55
C ALA A 601 -41.93 -13.11 -27.65
N LEU A 602 -41.62 -12.93 -26.36
CA LEU A 602 -41.65 -14.02 -25.38
C LEU A 602 -43.08 -14.59 -25.23
N ALA A 603 -44.10 -13.75 -25.19
CA ALA A 603 -45.50 -14.20 -25.11
C ALA A 603 -45.95 -14.94 -26.37
N ARG A 604 -45.49 -14.54 -27.56
CA ARG A 604 -45.71 -15.28 -28.81
C ARG A 604 -45.07 -16.65 -28.75
N PHE A 605 -43.82 -16.74 -28.32
CA PHE A 605 -43.13 -18.03 -28.13
C PHE A 605 -43.90 -18.95 -27.16
N GLN A 606 -44.37 -18.43 -26.02
CA GLN A 606 -45.20 -19.20 -25.10
C GLN A 606 -46.48 -19.73 -25.75
N LYS A 607 -47.16 -18.90 -26.53
CA LYS A 607 -48.41 -19.28 -27.19
C LYS A 607 -48.18 -20.29 -28.31
N THR A 608 -47.12 -20.13 -29.11
CA THR A 608 -46.80 -21.02 -30.23
C THR A 608 -46.47 -22.43 -29.77
N HIS A 609 -45.78 -22.58 -28.64
CA HIS A 609 -45.33 -23.88 -28.11
C HIS A 609 -46.14 -24.35 -26.89
N ASP A 610 -47.28 -23.70 -26.58
CA ASP A 610 -48.15 -23.99 -25.42
C ASP A 610 -47.38 -24.11 -24.08
N LEU A 611 -46.51 -23.13 -23.80
CA LEU A 611 -45.59 -23.16 -22.66
C LEU A 611 -46.08 -22.36 -21.46
N THR A 612 -46.03 -22.99 -20.29
CA THR A 612 -46.21 -22.34 -18.98
C THR A 612 -44.87 -22.00 -18.33
N TRP A 613 -44.88 -21.27 -17.20
CA TRP A 613 -43.67 -21.03 -16.43
C TRP A 613 -43.19 -22.33 -15.76
N PRO A 614 -41.87 -22.59 -15.67
CA PRO A 614 -40.77 -21.70 -16.01
C PRO A 614 -40.28 -21.74 -17.47
N ILE A 615 -39.52 -20.71 -17.89
CA ILE A 615 -38.85 -20.59 -19.19
C ILE A 615 -37.39 -20.17 -18.97
N VAL A 616 -36.46 -20.68 -19.77
CA VAL A 616 -35.06 -20.29 -19.72
C VAL A 616 -34.82 -19.11 -20.66
N LEU A 617 -34.23 -18.03 -20.14
CA LEU A 617 -33.67 -16.96 -20.96
C LEU A 617 -32.15 -17.01 -20.88
N LYS A 618 -31.48 -16.93 -22.02
CA LYS A 618 -30.00 -16.92 -22.11
C LYS A 618 -29.54 -15.98 -23.22
N PRO A 619 -28.35 -15.36 -23.12
CA PRO A 619 -27.80 -14.59 -24.23
C PRO A 619 -27.44 -15.50 -25.41
N ASP A 620 -27.64 -15.01 -26.63
CA ASP A 620 -27.31 -15.74 -27.86
C ASP A 620 -25.81 -16.06 -27.90
N ILE A 621 -24.97 -15.06 -27.62
CA ILE A 621 -23.53 -15.20 -27.48
C ILE A 621 -23.17 -15.15 -25.99
N GLY A 622 -22.48 -16.17 -25.48
CA GLY A 622 -22.06 -16.22 -24.07
C GLY A 622 -21.65 -17.63 -23.65
N GLN A 623 -20.82 -17.74 -22.60
CA GLN A 623 -20.22 -19.01 -22.18
C GLN A 623 -20.44 -19.30 -20.69
N ARG A 624 -20.24 -20.57 -20.29
CA ARG A 624 -20.25 -21.01 -18.87
C ARG A 624 -21.49 -20.56 -18.07
N GLY A 625 -22.66 -20.54 -18.72
CA GLY A 625 -23.92 -20.15 -18.10
C GLY A 625 -24.03 -18.66 -17.75
N GLU A 626 -23.16 -17.80 -18.27
CA GLU A 626 -23.26 -16.34 -18.13
C GLU A 626 -24.58 -15.84 -18.76
N GLY A 627 -25.28 -14.95 -18.03
CA GLY A 627 -26.60 -14.47 -18.42
C GLY A 627 -27.73 -15.52 -18.37
N VAL A 628 -27.50 -16.81 -18.13
CA VAL A 628 -28.61 -17.79 -18.10
C VAL A 628 -29.49 -17.60 -16.87
N ALA A 629 -30.81 -17.51 -17.06
CA ALA A 629 -31.79 -17.36 -15.99
C ALA A 629 -33.03 -18.24 -16.20
N VAL A 630 -33.48 -18.91 -15.13
CA VAL A 630 -34.76 -19.64 -15.10
C VAL A 630 -35.87 -18.68 -14.64
N ILE A 631 -36.66 -18.22 -15.60
CA ILE A 631 -37.72 -17.24 -15.41
C ILE A 631 -39.00 -17.95 -14.97
N ARG A 632 -39.59 -17.47 -13.86
CA ARG A 632 -40.76 -18.06 -13.21
C ARG A 632 -41.98 -17.13 -13.17
N SER A 633 -41.82 -15.89 -13.63
CA SER A 633 -42.89 -14.89 -13.66
C SER A 633 -42.61 -13.81 -14.69
N VAL A 634 -43.68 -13.11 -15.07
CA VAL A 634 -43.64 -11.96 -16.00
C VAL A 634 -42.74 -10.85 -15.46
N GLU A 635 -42.79 -10.55 -14.16
CA GLU A 635 -41.97 -9.53 -13.51
C GLU A 635 -40.48 -9.90 -13.52
N HIS A 636 -40.17 -11.20 -13.37
CA HIS A 636 -38.80 -11.69 -13.46
C HIS A 636 -38.28 -11.52 -14.90
N ALA A 637 -39.09 -11.87 -15.91
CA ALA A 637 -38.77 -11.68 -17.32
C ALA A 637 -38.50 -10.20 -17.65
N LYS A 638 -39.39 -9.29 -17.22
CA LYS A 638 -39.25 -7.84 -17.45
C LYS A 638 -37.96 -7.28 -16.85
N ARG A 639 -37.56 -7.76 -15.67
CA ARG A 639 -36.29 -7.34 -15.05
C ARG A 639 -35.10 -7.84 -15.87
N TYR A 640 -35.12 -9.13 -16.22
CA TYR A 640 -34.06 -9.74 -17.01
C TYR A 640 -33.84 -9.01 -18.34
N MET A 641 -34.91 -8.68 -19.07
CA MET A 641 -34.85 -7.96 -20.35
C MET A 641 -34.37 -6.51 -20.21
N ARG A 642 -34.48 -5.87 -19.03
CA ARG A 642 -33.88 -4.54 -18.79
C ARG A 642 -32.39 -4.62 -18.53
N GLU A 643 -31.96 -5.67 -17.85
CA GLU A 643 -30.57 -5.88 -17.45
C GLU A 643 -29.72 -6.44 -18.61
N ASN A 644 -30.34 -7.20 -19.52
CA ASN A 644 -29.69 -7.84 -20.66
C ASN A 644 -30.23 -7.25 -21.97
N VAL A 645 -29.47 -6.32 -22.56
CA VAL A 645 -29.86 -5.58 -23.77
C VAL A 645 -29.47 -6.26 -25.09
N GLU A 646 -28.72 -7.35 -25.03
CA GLU A 646 -28.26 -8.11 -26.19
C GLU A 646 -29.33 -9.10 -26.71
N ASP A 647 -29.00 -9.82 -27.79
CA ASP A 647 -29.80 -10.93 -28.32
C ASP A 647 -30.05 -11.98 -27.23
N VAL A 648 -31.33 -12.33 -27.03
CA VAL A 648 -31.75 -13.32 -26.02
C VAL A 648 -32.42 -14.50 -26.69
N ILE A 649 -32.03 -15.70 -26.30
CA ILE A 649 -32.75 -16.93 -26.61
C ILE A 649 -33.74 -17.21 -25.47
N ALA A 650 -35.00 -17.37 -25.83
CA ALA A 650 -36.00 -18.04 -25.01
C ALA A 650 -35.98 -19.54 -25.34
N GLN A 651 -35.88 -20.39 -24.33
CA GLN A 651 -35.86 -21.84 -24.48
C GLN A 651 -36.78 -22.46 -23.44
N ARG A 652 -37.50 -23.51 -23.83
CA ARG A 652 -38.34 -24.29 -22.92
C ARG A 652 -37.52 -24.79 -21.74
N PHE A 653 -38.09 -24.70 -20.54
CA PHE A 653 -37.50 -25.35 -19.37
C PHE A 653 -37.78 -26.85 -19.41
N ILE A 654 -36.73 -27.66 -19.29
CA ILE A 654 -36.81 -29.11 -19.37
C ILE A 654 -36.35 -29.70 -18.03
N PRO A 655 -37.25 -30.38 -17.28
CA PRO A 655 -36.88 -31.07 -16.05
C PRO A 655 -36.10 -32.35 -16.36
N GLY A 656 -35.49 -32.95 -15.34
CA GLY A 656 -34.74 -34.21 -15.47
C GLY A 656 -33.26 -34.05 -15.13
N ALA A 657 -32.49 -35.11 -15.34
CA ALA A 657 -31.03 -35.13 -15.19
C ALA A 657 -30.36 -34.36 -16.33
N GLU A 658 -29.22 -33.73 -16.03
CA GLU A 658 -28.42 -33.00 -17.01
C GLU A 658 -27.12 -33.76 -17.31
N PHE A 659 -26.82 -33.96 -18.58
CA PHE A 659 -25.62 -34.68 -19.01
C PHE A 659 -24.82 -33.84 -20.02
N GLY A 660 -23.50 -33.95 -19.96
CA GLY A 660 -22.58 -33.47 -20.99
C GLY A 660 -22.05 -34.66 -21.78
N VAL A 661 -22.38 -34.79 -23.06
CA VAL A 661 -21.92 -35.90 -23.92
C VAL A 661 -20.93 -35.37 -24.94
N PHE A 662 -19.67 -35.79 -24.83
CA PHE A 662 -18.61 -35.39 -25.74
C PHE A 662 -18.56 -36.34 -26.94
N TYR A 663 -18.78 -35.79 -28.12
CA TYR A 663 -18.89 -36.52 -29.38
C TYR A 663 -17.69 -36.21 -30.29
N ILE A 664 -17.17 -37.24 -30.95
CA ILE A 664 -16.11 -37.10 -31.95
C ILE A 664 -16.43 -37.94 -33.19
N ARG A 665 -16.31 -37.31 -34.36
CA ARG A 665 -16.36 -37.92 -35.69
C ARG A 665 -15.03 -37.65 -36.40
N MET A 666 -14.34 -38.71 -36.76
CA MET A 666 -13.11 -38.65 -37.52
C MET A 666 -13.42 -38.44 -39.01
N PRO A 667 -12.52 -37.81 -39.79
CA PRO A 667 -12.76 -37.56 -41.21
C PRO A 667 -12.85 -38.83 -42.10
N ASP A 668 -12.48 -40.00 -41.59
CA ASP A 668 -12.67 -41.31 -42.22
C ASP A 668 -14.06 -41.92 -41.95
N GLY A 669 -14.90 -41.23 -41.17
CA GLY A 669 -16.24 -41.67 -40.78
C GLY A 669 -16.29 -42.39 -39.42
N ALA A 670 -15.16 -42.68 -38.78
CA ALA A 670 -15.17 -43.31 -37.47
C ALA A 670 -15.74 -42.37 -36.40
N ARG A 671 -16.74 -42.83 -35.65
CA ARG A 671 -17.49 -42.05 -34.65
C ARG A 671 -17.35 -42.66 -33.26
N GLN A 672 -17.28 -41.81 -32.25
CA GLN A 672 -17.18 -42.25 -30.86
C GLN A 672 -17.80 -41.25 -29.88
N LEU A 673 -18.35 -41.78 -28.78
CA LEU A 673 -18.62 -41.02 -27.57
C LEU A 673 -17.32 -40.93 -26.76
N PHE A 674 -16.66 -39.76 -26.78
CA PHE A 674 -15.38 -39.56 -26.11
C PHE A 674 -15.53 -39.61 -24.60
N SER A 675 -16.52 -38.91 -24.05
CA SER A 675 -16.84 -38.91 -22.61
C SER A 675 -18.30 -38.57 -22.35
N ILE A 676 -18.81 -38.97 -21.18
CA ILE A 676 -20.12 -38.56 -20.66
C ILE A 676 -19.92 -38.03 -19.24
N THR A 677 -20.50 -36.88 -18.95
CA THR A 677 -20.52 -36.25 -17.63
C THR A 677 -21.94 -36.17 -17.12
N GLU A 678 -22.21 -36.67 -15.92
CA GLU A 678 -23.45 -36.39 -15.21
C GLU A 678 -23.29 -35.11 -14.39
N LYS A 679 -24.25 -34.19 -14.50
CA LYS A 679 -24.21 -32.90 -13.80
C LYS A 679 -25.24 -32.88 -12.67
N VAL A 680 -24.75 -33.03 -11.45
CA VAL A 680 -25.58 -33.06 -10.24
C VAL A 680 -25.65 -31.68 -9.61
N LEU A 681 -26.86 -31.18 -9.39
CA LEU A 681 -27.07 -29.92 -8.68
C LEU A 681 -26.90 -30.16 -7.17
N PRO A 682 -25.96 -29.46 -6.49
CA PRO A 682 -25.73 -29.67 -5.07
C PRO A 682 -26.97 -29.30 -4.27
N HIS A 683 -27.29 -30.14 -3.29
CA HIS A 683 -28.36 -29.92 -2.34
C HIS A 683 -27.88 -30.21 -0.92
N VAL A 684 -28.61 -29.67 0.05
CA VAL A 684 -28.48 -30.06 1.47
C VAL A 684 -29.84 -30.55 1.96
N VAL A 685 -29.82 -31.51 2.88
CA VAL A 685 -31.03 -32.07 3.49
C VAL A 685 -31.33 -31.30 4.77
N GLY A 686 -32.58 -30.86 4.91
CA GLY A 686 -33.09 -30.25 6.13
C GLY A 686 -33.18 -31.23 7.28
N ASP A 687 -32.89 -30.74 8.48
CA ASP A 687 -32.93 -31.52 9.71
C ASP A 687 -33.87 -30.93 10.77
N GLY A 688 -34.62 -29.87 10.44
CA GLY A 688 -35.55 -29.21 11.34
C GLY A 688 -34.90 -28.40 12.47
N GLU A 689 -33.56 -28.38 12.58
CA GLU A 689 -32.84 -27.74 13.69
C GLU A 689 -31.86 -26.65 13.24
N ARG A 690 -31.09 -26.92 12.18
CA ARG A 690 -29.99 -26.04 11.74
C ARG A 690 -30.45 -25.13 10.60
N THR A 691 -29.92 -23.90 10.59
CA THR A 691 -30.17 -22.97 9.48
C THR A 691 -29.51 -23.45 8.19
N LEU A 692 -30.02 -22.99 7.05
CA LEU A 692 -29.41 -23.28 5.74
C LEU A 692 -27.92 -22.90 5.67
N GLU A 693 -27.51 -21.76 6.26
CA GLU A 693 -26.08 -21.40 6.35
C GLU A 693 -25.27 -22.48 7.10
N ARG A 694 -25.83 -23.01 8.19
CA ARG A 694 -25.17 -24.03 9.00
C ARG A 694 -25.08 -25.36 8.26
N LEU A 695 -26.14 -25.79 7.58
CA LEU A 695 -26.17 -26.99 6.76
C LEU A 695 -25.12 -26.92 5.63
N ILE A 696 -25.03 -25.78 4.91
CA ILE A 696 -24.00 -25.55 3.88
C ILE A 696 -22.58 -25.63 4.48
N LEU A 697 -22.37 -25.05 5.66
CA LEU A 697 -21.05 -25.02 6.28
C LEU A 697 -20.63 -26.40 6.84
N ASP A 698 -21.58 -27.20 7.33
CA ASP A 698 -21.33 -28.54 7.88
C ASP A 698 -21.17 -29.61 6.79
N ASP A 699 -21.82 -29.44 5.65
CA ASP A 699 -21.71 -30.35 4.50
C ASP A 699 -20.24 -30.54 4.07
N PRO A 700 -19.79 -31.79 3.88
CA PRO A 700 -18.38 -32.09 3.61
C PRO A 700 -17.87 -31.52 2.28
N ARG A 701 -18.75 -31.34 1.28
CA ARG A 701 -18.41 -30.84 -0.05
C ARG A 701 -18.81 -29.38 -0.21
N ALA A 702 -20.03 -29.03 0.16
CA ALA A 702 -20.57 -27.68 -0.04
C ALA A 702 -19.77 -26.61 0.71
N VAL A 703 -19.08 -26.99 1.81
CA VAL A 703 -18.18 -26.10 2.53
C VAL A 703 -17.04 -25.54 1.65
N ALA A 704 -16.58 -26.28 0.63
CA ALA A 704 -15.54 -25.84 -0.29
C ALA A 704 -15.95 -24.59 -1.09
N LEU A 705 -17.21 -24.53 -1.49
CA LEU A 705 -17.82 -23.42 -2.23
C LEU A 705 -18.81 -22.61 -1.38
N ALA A 706 -18.75 -22.70 -0.04
CA ALA A 706 -19.69 -22.06 0.87
C ALA A 706 -19.88 -20.57 0.61
N LYS A 707 -18.82 -19.83 0.28
CA LYS A 707 -18.93 -18.39 -0.07
C LYS A 707 -19.88 -18.16 -1.25
N HIS A 708 -19.83 -19.02 -2.27
CA HIS A 708 -20.69 -18.94 -3.44
C HIS A 708 -22.13 -19.32 -3.09
N TYR A 709 -22.35 -20.48 -2.45
CA TYR A 709 -23.68 -20.93 -2.06
C TYR A 709 -24.37 -19.97 -1.08
N ILE A 710 -23.64 -19.40 -0.13
CA ILE A 710 -24.17 -18.39 0.80
C ILE A 710 -24.63 -17.14 0.03
N LYS A 711 -23.85 -16.70 -0.97
CA LYS A 711 -24.20 -15.53 -1.81
C LYS A 711 -25.48 -15.79 -2.61
N MET A 712 -25.63 -16.98 -3.20
CA MET A 712 -26.81 -17.35 -3.99
C MET A 712 -28.06 -17.50 -3.12
N ASN A 713 -27.90 -17.98 -1.89
CA ASN A 713 -29.02 -18.27 -0.98
C ASN A 713 -29.31 -17.15 0.02
N ARG A 714 -28.75 -15.95 -0.16
CA ARG A 714 -28.78 -14.83 0.81
C ARG A 714 -30.14 -14.52 1.44
N LYS A 715 -31.24 -14.71 0.69
CA LYS A 715 -32.61 -14.42 1.14
C LYS A 715 -33.16 -15.45 2.13
N ARG A 716 -32.64 -16.67 2.13
CA ARG A 716 -33.13 -17.81 2.93
C ARG A 716 -32.08 -18.44 3.85
N LEU A 717 -30.91 -17.80 4.02
CA LEU A 717 -29.78 -18.36 4.79
C LEU A 717 -30.11 -18.74 6.23
N TYR A 718 -31.00 -17.98 6.86
CA TYR A 718 -31.35 -18.14 8.27
C TYR A 718 -32.66 -18.92 8.47
N ALA A 719 -33.27 -19.41 7.39
CA ALA A 719 -34.38 -20.35 7.50
C ALA A 719 -33.88 -21.71 7.98
N VAL A 720 -34.71 -22.41 8.76
CA VAL A 720 -34.49 -23.78 9.23
C VAL A 720 -35.34 -24.69 8.35
N PRO A 721 -34.74 -25.49 7.45
CA PRO A 721 -35.46 -26.39 6.56
C PRO A 721 -36.10 -27.55 7.32
N GLU A 722 -37.25 -28.05 6.84
CA GLU A 722 -37.95 -29.18 7.45
C GLU A 722 -37.14 -30.49 7.32
N VAL A 723 -37.40 -31.45 8.22
CA VAL A 723 -36.71 -32.75 8.21
C VAL A 723 -36.96 -33.46 6.87
N GLY A 724 -35.88 -33.76 6.14
CA GLY A 724 -35.95 -34.42 4.83
C GLY A 724 -36.18 -33.47 3.64
N GLU A 725 -36.37 -32.17 3.87
CA GLU A 725 -36.51 -31.19 2.80
C GLU A 725 -35.21 -31.07 2.00
N LEU A 726 -35.26 -31.30 0.69
CA LEU A 726 -34.11 -31.15 -0.21
C LEU A 726 -33.98 -29.71 -0.69
N ILE A 727 -32.96 -28.99 -0.18
CA ILE A 727 -32.67 -27.63 -0.62
C ILE A 727 -31.55 -27.61 -1.63
N GLN A 728 -31.91 -27.40 -2.89
CA GLN A 728 -30.98 -27.12 -3.98
C GLN A 728 -30.24 -25.80 -3.76
N LEU A 729 -28.90 -25.82 -3.80
CA LEU A 729 -28.07 -24.66 -3.49
C LEU A 729 -27.86 -23.71 -4.68
N VAL A 730 -27.93 -24.22 -5.91
CA VAL A 730 -27.71 -23.46 -7.16
C VAL A 730 -28.66 -23.90 -8.25
N GLU A 731 -29.04 -23.00 -9.15
CA GLU A 731 -30.06 -23.26 -10.17
C GLU A 731 -29.51 -23.84 -11.49
N LEU A 732 -28.20 -23.74 -11.73
CA LEU A 732 -27.58 -24.07 -13.02
C LEU A 732 -26.51 -25.16 -12.88
N GLY A 733 -26.47 -26.07 -13.86
CA GLY A 733 -25.53 -27.20 -13.97
C GLY A 733 -24.11 -26.81 -14.40
N THR A 734 -23.56 -25.69 -13.92
CA THR A 734 -22.20 -25.26 -14.29
C THR A 734 -21.22 -25.50 -13.14
N HIS A 735 -20.11 -26.18 -13.42
CA HIS A 735 -19.10 -26.52 -12.40
C HIS A 735 -18.52 -25.31 -11.68
N CYS A 736 -18.16 -24.23 -12.38
CA CYS A 736 -17.67 -23.00 -11.75
C CYS A 736 -18.71 -22.29 -10.87
N ARG A 737 -20.00 -22.65 -11.01
CA ARG A 737 -21.11 -22.20 -10.17
C ARG A 737 -21.51 -23.24 -9.12
N GLY A 738 -20.74 -24.30 -8.98
CA GLY A 738 -20.86 -25.29 -7.92
C GLY A 738 -21.70 -26.51 -8.24
N ALA A 739 -22.09 -26.74 -9.50
CA ALA A 739 -22.58 -28.06 -9.91
C ALA A 739 -21.48 -29.12 -9.74
N VAL A 740 -21.87 -30.34 -9.40
CA VAL A 740 -20.96 -31.49 -9.25
C VAL A 740 -20.97 -32.26 -10.55
N PHE A 741 -19.79 -32.53 -11.10
CA PHE A 741 -19.63 -33.32 -12.31
C PHE A 741 -19.15 -34.71 -11.93
N LEU A 742 -19.85 -35.74 -12.39
CA LEU A 742 -19.54 -37.15 -12.14
C LEU A 742 -19.26 -37.86 -13.46
N ASP A 743 -18.45 -38.91 -13.41
CA ASP A 743 -18.19 -39.79 -14.55
C ASP A 743 -19.48 -40.54 -14.92
N GLY A 744 -19.97 -40.30 -16.13
CA GLY A 744 -21.16 -40.95 -16.71
C GLY A 744 -20.82 -41.93 -17.83
N ASN A 745 -19.55 -42.32 -17.99
CA ASN A 745 -19.10 -43.13 -19.13
C ASN A 745 -19.76 -44.52 -19.22
N HIS A 746 -20.37 -45.02 -18.14
CA HIS A 746 -21.16 -46.26 -18.15
C HIS A 746 -22.46 -46.16 -18.95
N TYR A 747 -22.93 -44.94 -19.27
CA TYR A 747 -24.09 -44.72 -20.14
C TYR A 747 -23.77 -44.72 -21.64
N LYS A 748 -22.49 -44.90 -22.03
CA LYS A 748 -22.12 -44.99 -23.45
C LYS A 748 -22.80 -46.19 -24.09
N SER A 749 -23.43 -45.95 -25.24
CA SER A 749 -24.09 -46.98 -26.05
C SER A 749 -24.09 -46.60 -27.52
N ASP A 750 -24.26 -47.61 -28.38
CA ASP A 750 -24.44 -47.39 -29.82
C ASP A 750 -25.78 -46.68 -30.10
N ALA A 751 -26.83 -46.96 -29.33
CA ALA A 751 -28.13 -46.30 -29.47
C ALA A 751 -28.05 -44.78 -29.25
N LEU A 752 -27.30 -44.34 -28.21
CA LEU A 752 -27.05 -42.93 -27.98
C LEU A 752 -26.22 -42.30 -29.11
N LEU A 753 -25.21 -43.03 -29.60
CA LEU A 753 -24.37 -42.58 -30.70
C LEU A 753 -25.19 -42.35 -31.98
N GLU A 754 -26.10 -43.25 -32.31
CA GLU A 754 -27.02 -43.12 -33.45
C GLU A 754 -27.98 -41.95 -33.30
N ALA A 755 -28.56 -41.77 -32.10
CA ALA A 755 -29.47 -40.66 -31.83
C ALA A 755 -28.76 -39.29 -32.01
N LEU A 756 -27.52 -39.16 -31.55
CA LEU A 756 -26.73 -37.94 -31.75
C LEU A 756 -26.33 -37.73 -33.23
N ASP A 757 -26.08 -38.81 -33.97
CA ASP A 757 -25.82 -38.72 -35.41
C ASP A 757 -27.05 -38.26 -36.20
N GLN A 758 -28.24 -38.71 -35.83
CA GLN A 758 -29.50 -38.24 -36.43
C GLN A 758 -29.72 -36.74 -36.20
N VAL A 759 -29.31 -36.23 -35.03
CA VAL A 759 -29.34 -34.78 -34.76
C VAL A 759 -28.30 -34.05 -35.63
N LEU A 760 -27.09 -34.59 -35.72
CA LEU A 760 -25.98 -33.99 -36.47
C LEU A 760 -26.11 -34.13 -37.99
N SER A 761 -27.07 -34.90 -38.50
CA SER A 761 -27.25 -35.06 -39.95
C SER A 761 -27.59 -33.75 -40.66
N GLY A 762 -28.12 -32.76 -39.94
CA GLY A 762 -28.34 -31.39 -40.44
C GLY A 762 -27.13 -30.47 -40.35
N TYR A 763 -26.13 -30.83 -39.53
CA TYR A 763 -24.99 -29.97 -39.21
C TYR A 763 -23.75 -30.36 -40.03
N GLU A 764 -23.65 -29.79 -41.23
CA GLU A 764 -22.50 -30.01 -42.10
C GLU A 764 -21.21 -29.47 -41.46
N GLY A 765 -20.15 -30.28 -41.46
CA GLY A 765 -18.84 -29.85 -40.97
C GLY A 765 -18.67 -29.83 -39.45
N PHE A 766 -19.56 -30.45 -38.67
CA PHE A 766 -19.32 -30.70 -37.24
C PHE A 766 -18.63 -32.05 -37.01
N SER A 767 -17.54 -32.07 -36.24
CA SER A 767 -16.76 -33.28 -35.96
C SER A 767 -16.35 -33.46 -34.50
N PHE A 768 -16.38 -32.40 -33.69
CA PHE A 768 -15.75 -32.42 -32.37
C PHE A 768 -16.44 -31.44 -31.42
N GLY A 769 -17.02 -31.94 -30.33
CA GLY A 769 -17.60 -31.06 -29.33
C GLY A 769 -18.46 -31.75 -28.29
N ARG A 770 -19.12 -30.96 -27.44
CA ARG A 770 -19.92 -31.44 -26.32
C ARG A 770 -21.37 -31.00 -26.42
N PHE A 771 -22.28 -31.97 -26.39
CA PHE A 771 -23.71 -31.78 -26.19
C PHE A 771 -24.02 -31.60 -24.72
N ASP A 772 -24.77 -30.56 -24.37
CA ASP A 772 -25.38 -30.42 -23.06
C ASP A 772 -26.87 -30.78 -23.18
N LEU A 773 -27.27 -31.86 -22.51
CA LEU A 773 -28.56 -32.53 -22.66
C LEU A 773 -29.37 -32.50 -21.36
N ARG A 774 -30.69 -32.45 -21.47
CA ARG A 774 -31.63 -32.81 -20.40
C ARG A 774 -32.39 -34.07 -20.78
N ILE A 775 -32.56 -34.96 -19.82
CA ILE A 775 -33.20 -36.26 -20.04
C ILE A 775 -33.85 -36.75 -18.74
N PRO A 776 -34.91 -37.56 -18.77
CA PRO A 776 -35.56 -38.00 -17.53
C PRO A 776 -34.67 -38.87 -16.64
N SER A 777 -33.89 -39.79 -17.23
CA SER A 777 -33.05 -40.75 -16.50
C SER A 777 -31.76 -41.10 -17.25
N GLY A 778 -30.81 -41.73 -16.56
CA GLY A 778 -29.60 -42.26 -17.20
C GLY A 778 -29.89 -43.47 -18.10
N GLU A 779 -30.92 -44.25 -17.78
CA GLU A 779 -31.38 -45.36 -18.61
C GLU A 779 -31.92 -44.88 -19.97
N ASP A 780 -32.69 -43.78 -19.97
CA ASP A 780 -33.14 -43.13 -21.20
C ASP A 780 -31.96 -42.64 -22.04
N LEU A 781 -30.91 -42.11 -21.38
CA LEU A 781 -29.69 -41.66 -22.05
C LEU A 781 -29.01 -42.82 -22.76
N GLN A 782 -28.83 -43.94 -22.06
CA GLN A 782 -28.23 -45.13 -22.62
C GLN A 782 -29.09 -45.74 -23.74
N ALA A 783 -30.42 -45.60 -23.68
CA ALA A 783 -31.33 -46.03 -24.74
C ALA A 783 -31.37 -45.07 -25.95
N GLY A 784 -30.79 -43.86 -25.85
CA GLY A 784 -30.87 -42.83 -26.89
C GLY A 784 -32.27 -42.23 -27.05
N GLN A 785 -33.10 -42.26 -26.00
CA GLN A 785 -34.51 -41.85 -26.02
C GLN A 785 -34.74 -40.58 -25.21
N ASN A 786 -35.82 -39.84 -25.49
CA ASN A 786 -36.23 -38.65 -24.73
C ASN A 786 -35.14 -37.57 -24.60
N ILE A 787 -34.18 -37.53 -25.53
CA ILE A 787 -33.06 -36.59 -25.53
C ILE A 787 -33.60 -35.18 -25.79
N GLN A 788 -33.16 -34.22 -24.98
CA GLN A 788 -33.42 -32.81 -25.20
C GLN A 788 -32.12 -32.00 -25.15
N ILE A 789 -31.67 -31.54 -26.30
CA ILE A 789 -30.43 -30.77 -26.48
C ILE A 789 -30.70 -29.34 -26.04
N LEU A 790 -29.92 -28.88 -25.07
CA LEU A 790 -29.93 -27.50 -24.60
C LEU A 790 -28.92 -26.64 -25.38
N GLU A 791 -27.74 -27.21 -25.64
CA GLU A 791 -26.59 -26.53 -26.23
C GLU A 791 -25.61 -27.53 -26.86
N LEU A 792 -24.92 -27.12 -27.92
CA LEU A 792 -23.81 -27.84 -28.54
C LEU A 792 -22.60 -26.92 -28.55
N ASN A 793 -21.50 -27.37 -27.94
CA ASN A 793 -20.28 -26.59 -27.81
C ASN A 793 -19.20 -27.12 -28.77
N GLY A 794 -18.35 -26.22 -29.29
CA GLY A 794 -17.29 -26.55 -30.24
C GLY A 794 -15.96 -26.98 -29.63
N VAL A 795 -14.87 -26.62 -30.28
CA VAL A 795 -13.49 -27.07 -29.96
C VAL A 795 -13.00 -26.63 -28.58
N SER A 796 -13.53 -25.53 -28.04
CA SER A 796 -13.20 -25.03 -26.71
C SER A 796 -13.87 -25.80 -25.58
N SER A 797 -14.84 -26.67 -25.89
CA SER A 797 -15.47 -27.52 -24.89
C SER A 797 -14.48 -28.52 -24.34
N GLU A 798 -14.49 -28.71 -23.03
CA GLU A 798 -13.66 -29.72 -22.36
C GLU A 798 -14.48 -30.95 -21.99
N SER A 799 -13.79 -32.08 -21.93
CA SER A 799 -14.26 -33.30 -21.28
C SER A 799 -14.45 -33.02 -19.80
N THR A 800 -15.70 -32.81 -19.37
CA THR A 800 -16.02 -32.36 -18.00
C THR A 800 -16.08 -33.46 -16.96
N ASP A 801 -16.05 -34.72 -17.39
CA ASP A 801 -15.99 -35.93 -16.55
C ASP A 801 -14.67 -36.03 -15.79
N ILE A 802 -13.62 -35.34 -16.27
CA ILE A 802 -12.35 -35.22 -15.56
C ILE A 802 -12.54 -34.69 -14.14
N TYR A 803 -13.54 -33.83 -13.90
CA TYR A 803 -13.80 -33.22 -12.59
C TYR A 803 -14.52 -34.15 -11.60
N ASP A 804 -14.75 -35.44 -11.95
CA ASP A 804 -15.21 -36.41 -10.96
C ASP A 804 -14.24 -36.43 -9.76
N PRO A 805 -14.73 -36.34 -8.51
CA PRO A 805 -13.88 -36.34 -7.31
C PRO A 805 -12.98 -37.57 -7.17
N GLN A 806 -13.30 -38.67 -7.85
CA GLN A 806 -12.50 -39.90 -7.87
C GLN A 806 -11.29 -39.80 -8.81
N ASN A 807 -11.30 -38.87 -9.77
CA ASN A 807 -10.23 -38.71 -10.73
C ASN A 807 -9.04 -37.96 -10.12
N SER A 808 -7.84 -38.31 -10.56
CA SER A 808 -6.62 -37.57 -10.23
C SER A 808 -6.30 -36.52 -11.29
N ILE A 809 -5.50 -35.51 -10.93
CA ILE A 809 -5.03 -34.50 -11.90
C ILE A 809 -4.27 -35.12 -13.08
N PHE A 810 -3.55 -36.24 -12.85
CA PHE A 810 -2.84 -36.95 -13.92
C PHE A 810 -3.82 -37.64 -14.89
N HIS A 811 -4.94 -38.16 -14.39
CA HIS A 811 -6.02 -38.66 -15.22
C HIS A 811 -6.59 -37.52 -16.08
N ALA A 812 -6.89 -36.37 -15.47
CA ALA A 812 -7.41 -35.21 -16.17
C ALA A 812 -6.46 -34.73 -17.29
N TRP A 813 -5.15 -34.61 -17.02
CA TRP A 813 -4.17 -34.26 -18.04
C TRP A 813 -4.11 -35.29 -19.17
N LYS A 814 -4.18 -36.59 -18.86
CA LYS A 814 -4.20 -37.64 -19.88
C LYS A 814 -5.42 -37.50 -20.80
N VAL A 815 -6.60 -37.24 -20.24
CA VAL A 815 -7.84 -37.05 -21.01
C VAL A 815 -7.78 -35.77 -21.85
N LEU A 816 -7.40 -34.64 -21.26
CA LEU A 816 -7.29 -33.36 -21.96
C LEU A 816 -6.23 -33.39 -23.08
N CYS A 817 -5.06 -34.00 -22.84
CA CYS A 817 -4.05 -34.17 -23.88
C CYS A 817 -4.56 -35.09 -25.01
N ARG A 818 -5.30 -36.16 -24.70
CA ARG A 818 -5.92 -37.02 -25.73
C ARG A 818 -6.96 -36.24 -26.53
N GLN A 819 -7.80 -35.46 -25.86
CA GLN A 819 -8.81 -34.59 -26.48
C GLN A 819 -8.16 -33.62 -27.47
N TRP A 820 -7.13 -32.87 -27.05
CA TRP A 820 -6.45 -31.92 -27.92
C TRP A 820 -5.70 -32.61 -29.06
N ARG A 821 -5.09 -33.77 -28.84
CA ARG A 821 -4.48 -34.57 -29.92
C ARG A 821 -5.50 -34.88 -31.02
N LEU A 822 -6.71 -35.32 -30.65
CA LEU A 822 -7.77 -35.63 -31.60
C LEU A 822 -8.23 -34.37 -32.35
N ALA A 823 -8.38 -33.21 -31.69
CA ALA A 823 -8.70 -31.95 -32.36
C ALA A 823 -7.66 -31.55 -33.42
N PHE A 824 -6.36 -31.71 -33.12
CA PHE A 824 -5.29 -31.50 -34.09
C PHE A 824 -5.32 -32.51 -35.25
N GLU A 825 -5.53 -33.80 -34.97
CA GLU A 825 -5.62 -34.85 -35.99
C GLU A 825 -6.78 -34.60 -36.97
N ILE A 826 -7.97 -34.26 -36.45
CA ILE A 826 -9.14 -33.90 -37.26
C ILE A 826 -8.86 -32.66 -38.08
N GLY A 827 -8.31 -31.60 -37.47
CA GLY A 827 -7.96 -30.37 -38.18
C GLY A 827 -6.95 -30.58 -39.31
N VAL A 828 -5.95 -31.45 -39.11
CA VAL A 828 -4.96 -31.79 -40.15
C VAL A 828 -5.59 -32.53 -41.31
N ALA A 829 -6.47 -33.49 -41.01
CA ALA A 829 -7.20 -34.24 -42.02
C ALA A 829 -8.21 -33.35 -42.78
N ASN A 830 -8.88 -32.41 -42.11
CA ASN A 830 -9.75 -31.42 -42.76
C ASN A 830 -8.96 -30.46 -43.64
N ARG A 831 -7.79 -29.97 -43.19
CA ARG A 831 -6.87 -29.18 -44.01
C ARG A 831 -6.44 -29.94 -45.27
N ALA A 832 -6.17 -31.24 -45.16
CA ALA A 832 -5.82 -32.08 -46.31
C ALA A 832 -6.99 -32.23 -47.32
N LYS A 833 -8.24 -32.07 -46.87
CA LYS A 833 -9.44 -32.03 -47.70
C LYS A 833 -9.78 -30.63 -48.25
N GLY A 834 -8.92 -29.63 -48.02
CA GLY A 834 -9.10 -28.26 -48.54
C GLY A 834 -9.84 -27.29 -47.61
N VAL A 835 -10.11 -27.67 -46.36
CA VAL A 835 -10.68 -26.75 -45.36
C VAL A 835 -9.66 -25.67 -45.01
N GLU A 836 -10.07 -24.40 -45.06
CA GLU A 836 -9.24 -23.27 -44.67
C GLU A 836 -8.93 -23.29 -43.16
N VAL A 837 -7.68 -23.01 -42.81
CA VAL A 837 -7.22 -22.95 -41.41
C VAL A 837 -7.11 -21.48 -40.99
N PRO A 838 -7.79 -21.07 -39.91
CA PRO A 838 -7.68 -19.70 -39.40
C PRO A 838 -6.23 -19.30 -39.10
N THR A 839 -5.90 -18.06 -39.39
CA THR A 839 -4.62 -17.45 -39.02
C THR A 839 -4.55 -17.20 -37.50
N LEU A 840 -3.33 -17.03 -36.99
CA LEU A 840 -3.13 -16.63 -35.58
C LEU A 840 -3.81 -15.30 -35.24
N GLY A 841 -3.85 -14.36 -36.19
CA GLY A 841 -4.50 -13.07 -36.01
C GLY A 841 -6.01 -13.19 -35.83
N GLU A 842 -6.67 -14.05 -36.62
CA GLU A 842 -8.10 -14.33 -36.49
C GLU A 842 -8.44 -15.02 -35.17
N VAL A 843 -7.63 -16.01 -34.76
CA VAL A 843 -7.79 -16.66 -33.45
C VAL A 843 -7.61 -15.66 -32.30
N PHE A 844 -6.62 -14.77 -32.38
CA PHE A 844 -6.40 -13.73 -31.38
C PHE A 844 -7.55 -12.72 -31.32
N ALA A 845 -8.10 -12.32 -32.47
CA ALA A 845 -9.26 -11.43 -32.55
C ALA A 845 -10.50 -12.02 -31.86
N VAL A 846 -10.75 -13.33 -32.05
CA VAL A 846 -11.84 -14.04 -31.36
C VAL A 846 -11.64 -14.03 -29.84
N LEU A 847 -10.43 -14.33 -29.36
CA LEU A 847 -10.11 -14.33 -27.92
C LEU A 847 -10.20 -12.92 -27.31
N GLN A 848 -9.73 -11.89 -28.02
CA GLN A 848 -9.83 -10.51 -27.58
C GLN A 848 -11.30 -10.07 -27.48
N GLY A 849 -12.12 -10.35 -28.50
CA GLY A 849 -13.54 -10.04 -28.49
C GLY A 849 -14.31 -10.76 -27.37
N HIS A 850 -13.91 -12.00 -27.03
CA HIS A 850 -14.45 -12.70 -25.88
C HIS A 850 -14.13 -11.98 -24.57
N ARG A 851 -12.88 -11.57 -24.37
CA ARG A 851 -12.43 -10.87 -23.16
C ARG A 851 -13.13 -9.52 -22.96
N GLU A 852 -13.44 -8.82 -24.04
CA GLU A 852 -14.17 -7.55 -24.00
C GLU A 852 -15.65 -7.75 -23.60
N ARG A 853 -16.24 -8.91 -23.91
CA ARG A 853 -17.64 -9.24 -23.59
C ARG A 853 -17.84 -9.99 -22.27
N SER A 854 -16.84 -10.72 -21.76
CA SER A 854 -16.94 -11.42 -20.46
C SER A 854 -16.22 -10.65 -19.34
N PRO A 855 -16.96 -9.92 -18.47
CA PRO A 855 -16.37 -9.20 -17.33
C PRO A 855 -15.79 -10.12 -16.24
N TYR A 856 -15.99 -11.45 -16.34
CA TYR A 856 -15.48 -12.43 -15.39
C TYR A 856 -14.05 -12.91 -15.68
N GLU A 857 -13.60 -12.93 -16.94
CA GLU A 857 -12.23 -13.36 -17.30
C GLU A 857 -11.21 -12.22 -17.26
N ALA A 858 -11.66 -10.97 -17.16
CA ALA A 858 -10.80 -9.80 -17.00
C ALA A 858 -10.19 -9.66 -15.58
N LYS A 859 -10.42 -10.61 -14.65
CA LYS A 859 -9.97 -10.56 -13.26
C LYS A 859 -9.02 -11.67 -12.86
#